data_AF-A0A9C6X6A8-F1
#
_entry.id   AF-A0A9C6X6A8-F1
#
_cell.length_a   1.000
_cell.length_b   1.000
_cell.length_c   1.000
_cell.angle_alpha   90.00
_cell.angle_beta   90.00
_cell.angle_gamma   90.00
#
_symmetry.space_group_name_H-M   'P 1'
#
loop_
_entity.id
_entity.type
_entity.pdbx_description
1 polymer ?
#
loop_
_entity_poly.entity_id
_entity_poly.type
_entity_poly.pdbx_seq_one_letter_code
_entity_poly.pdbx_strand_id
1 'polypeptide(L)'
;MKELGASEASTVYLGPDDCKTKAMSPRPIGRKAESAKSNGFVECQAERCPAQQGCYLLLNTPRDSCCSVCKGCEYMGRTYASGEEWKDPSNPCRVFYCKAGVVTESEEVCYVPCPQSLPPEPGQCCRTCPTCPMSEKDRDRDSRSVTLAEDPCVSCQCRGGRLACSKKACPVLNCPQSTIEHLPGQCCPVCKGSRRLIYELPTGSCLLGTEMKASGRSFHVDHCTTCACVNGTSLCRRPSCPALDCPAEQQVTAPGQCCSTCTPALESRAACTLSGQTYQDGQQWRLGPCKWCMCSGGVARCTVERCPTQQQCPPHQRLQQVDGECCPKCVDTDGVCAVFGDPHYRTFDGKFFSFQGSCKYQLAADCVDHKFSIRVTNDARATKTSSWTKTVSIKVGSVKVNLGQRLRVKVNGVRITPPFRLAGTPGNASGGGLPGVDASSEVTVERREDTVLVTTGVGVKVTWDGNSFLEVSVPTSFKNKLCGLCGNYNSLARDDLATRRGRLAADVERFAASWRVGGRHACARPGLAGLGLGPGRPGGRQHHQDAPPACLRLSSTRRIRDYRRCKPLMGDPFAACHKKVNAEMYFKSCLLDMCECPSGRCYCEAFTAYAYECRRAGAALGDWRAATGCVAGWAEESRVPIGPPFPPHQRPRGGHHHGGRGGNRGGGGGGGGGGKGGGARAHTSSTTSSSFPRVAQLQHLTGLSGLRLPQPGASRPPPPTLH
;
A
#
# COMPACT_ATOMS: atom_id res chain seq x y z
N MET A 1 3.16 52.11 4.52
CA MET A 1 2.04 51.82 5.44
C MET A 1 0.80 51.56 4.59
N LYS A 2 0.08 50.45 4.86
CA LYS A 2 -1.35 50.10 4.59
C LYS A 2 -2.02 50.71 3.33
N GLU A 3 -2.73 49.96 2.49
CA GLU A 3 -3.80 49.03 2.84
C GLU A 3 -4.17 48.10 1.67
N LEU A 4 -4.72 46.92 2.01
CA LEU A 4 -5.19 45.84 1.14
C LEU A 4 -6.72 45.74 1.23
N GLY A 5 -7.41 45.49 0.12
CA GLY A 5 -8.78 44.95 0.04
C GLY A 5 -9.02 44.41 -1.37
N ALA A 6 -8.81 43.11 -1.63
CA ALA A 6 -9.71 41.96 -1.40
C ALA A 6 -10.64 41.72 -2.60
N SER A 7 -10.27 40.70 -3.38
CA SER A 7 -10.84 40.31 -4.67
C SER A 7 -12.06 39.39 -4.56
N GLU A 8 -12.90 39.51 -5.58
CA GLU A 8 -13.94 38.56 -5.96
C GLU A 8 -13.39 37.15 -6.23
N ALA A 9 -14.20 36.15 -5.87
CA ALA A 9 -13.94 34.75 -6.16
C ALA A 9 -14.32 34.47 -7.62
N SER A 10 -13.31 34.37 -8.49
CA SER A 10 -13.46 33.78 -9.81
C SER A 10 -13.33 32.26 -9.73
N THR A 11 -14.34 31.57 -10.24
CA THR A 11 -14.32 30.16 -10.62
C THR A 11 -13.22 29.95 -11.67
N VAL A 12 -12.08 29.39 -11.28
CA VAL A 12 -11.02 29.03 -12.23
C VAL A 12 -11.31 27.63 -12.78
N TYR A 13 -11.67 27.58 -14.05
CA TYR A 13 -11.56 26.36 -14.86
C TYR A 13 -10.07 26.08 -15.07
N LEU A 14 -9.53 25.04 -14.42
CA LEU A 14 -8.11 24.69 -14.57
C LEU A 14 -7.90 23.97 -15.91
N GLY A 15 -7.11 24.59 -16.77
CA GLY A 15 -6.57 23.99 -18.00
C GLY A 15 -5.33 23.12 -17.73
N PRO A 16 -4.75 22.48 -18.77
CA PRO A 16 -3.62 21.55 -18.64
C PRO A 16 -2.30 22.13 -18.10
N ASP A 17 -2.19 23.45 -17.90
CA ASP A 17 -0.91 24.16 -17.72
C ASP A 17 -0.47 24.45 -16.26
N ASP A 18 -1.27 24.08 -15.24
CA ASP A 18 -0.98 24.43 -13.83
C ASP A 18 0.13 23.62 -13.13
N CYS A 19 0.77 22.64 -13.79
CA CYS A 19 1.83 21.84 -13.15
C CYS A 19 3.21 22.54 -13.09
N LYS A 20 3.40 23.74 -13.66
CA LYS A 20 4.73 24.39 -13.80
C LYS A 20 5.16 25.38 -12.71
N THR A 21 4.30 25.78 -11.77
CA THR A 21 4.60 26.94 -10.90
C THR A 21 4.45 26.66 -9.40
N LYS A 22 5.53 26.19 -8.76
CA LYS A 22 5.97 26.57 -7.39
C LYS A 22 7.26 25.84 -7.01
N ALA A 23 8.40 26.49 -7.23
CA ALA A 23 9.69 26.08 -6.66
C ALA A 23 10.36 27.29 -5.99
N MET A 24 10.20 27.40 -4.67
CA MET A 24 11.16 28.08 -3.79
C MET A 24 11.73 27.02 -2.84
N SER A 25 12.62 26.17 -3.36
CA SER A 25 13.57 25.33 -2.62
C SER A 25 14.60 24.77 -3.62
N PRO A 26 15.88 24.52 -3.25
CA PRO A 26 16.97 24.36 -4.19
C PRO A 26 17.07 22.92 -4.73
N ARG A 27 16.07 22.46 -5.49
CA ARG A 27 16.15 21.34 -6.46
C ARG A 27 15.08 21.55 -7.54
N PRO A 28 15.42 21.66 -8.83
CA PRO A 28 14.41 21.89 -9.86
C PRO A 28 13.62 20.61 -10.13
N ILE A 29 12.32 20.65 -9.87
CA ILE A 29 11.35 19.59 -10.19
C ILE A 29 10.60 20.06 -11.44
N GLY A 30 10.96 19.55 -12.61
CA GLY A 30 10.21 19.78 -13.86
C GLY A 30 9.09 18.75 -14.01
N ARG A 31 7.85 19.18 -14.23
CA ARG A 31 6.70 18.30 -14.53
C ARG A 31 6.34 18.44 -16.01
N LYS A 32 6.30 17.33 -16.77
CA LYS A 32 5.67 17.26 -18.10
C LYS A 32 4.35 16.49 -17.99
N ALA A 33 3.36 16.90 -18.79
CA ALA A 33 2.00 16.40 -18.75
C ALA A 33 1.70 15.57 -20.01
N GLU A 34 1.15 14.37 -19.82
CA GLU A 34 0.40 13.64 -20.85
C GLU A 34 -0.85 13.05 -20.17
N SER A 35 -2.02 13.28 -20.77
CA SER A 35 -3.32 13.29 -20.08
C SER A 35 -4.20 12.08 -20.38
N ALA A 36 -5.02 11.66 -19.41
CA ALA A 36 -6.40 11.19 -19.68
C ALA A 36 -7.34 11.50 -18.49
N LYS A 37 -8.45 12.17 -18.78
CA LYS A 37 -9.48 12.63 -17.83
C LYS A 37 -10.53 11.54 -17.56
N SER A 38 -10.87 11.36 -16.28
CA SER A 38 -12.26 11.26 -15.82
C SER A 38 -12.32 11.84 -14.39
N ASN A 39 -13.29 12.73 -14.11
CA ASN A 39 -13.54 13.45 -12.83
C ASN A 39 -13.11 14.94 -12.69
N GLY A 40 -12.74 15.66 -13.75
CA GLY A 40 -12.48 17.11 -13.60
C GLY A 40 -11.28 17.48 -12.71
N PHE A 41 -10.39 16.53 -12.42
CA PHE A 41 -9.11 16.76 -11.76
C PHE A 41 -7.96 16.61 -12.76
N VAL A 42 -6.94 17.46 -12.63
CA VAL A 42 -5.61 17.27 -13.23
C VAL A 42 -4.74 16.63 -12.16
N GLU A 43 -4.42 15.34 -12.33
CA GLU A 43 -3.48 14.65 -11.45
C GLU A 43 -2.06 14.89 -11.99
N CYS A 44 -1.32 15.83 -11.39
CA CYS A 44 0.10 15.98 -11.69
C CYS A 44 0.85 14.80 -11.06
N GLN A 45 1.10 13.74 -11.81
CA GLN A 45 2.02 12.70 -11.37
C GLN A 45 3.43 13.32 -11.26
N ALA A 46 4.02 13.26 -10.07
CA ALA A 46 5.46 13.41 -9.97
C ALA A 46 6.05 12.17 -10.64
N GLU A 47 6.76 12.35 -11.76
CA GLU A 47 7.50 11.24 -12.37
C GLU A 47 8.41 10.65 -11.29
N ARG A 48 8.10 9.41 -10.88
CA ARG A 48 9.08 8.59 -10.20
C ARG A 48 10.11 8.27 -11.26
N CYS A 49 11.33 8.77 -11.09
CA CYS A 49 12.41 8.42 -11.98
C CYS A 49 12.49 6.89 -12.09
N PRO A 50 12.64 6.33 -13.29
CA PRO A 50 12.80 4.89 -13.47
C PRO A 50 13.89 4.38 -12.54
N ALA A 51 13.74 3.19 -11.97
CA ALA A 51 14.79 2.58 -11.18
C ALA A 51 16.05 2.49 -12.06
N GLN A 52 17.08 3.28 -11.74
CA GLN A 52 18.33 3.36 -12.51
C GLN A 52 19.24 2.16 -12.22
N GLN A 53 18.64 0.98 -11.99
CA GLN A 53 19.33 -0.21 -11.53
C GLN A 53 20.25 -0.74 -12.65
N GLY A 54 21.53 -0.91 -12.32
CA GLY A 54 22.56 -1.29 -13.29
C GLY A 54 22.95 -0.20 -14.30
N CYS A 55 22.54 1.06 -14.13
CA CYS A 55 23.10 2.17 -14.91
C CYS A 55 24.28 2.81 -14.17
N TYR A 56 25.50 2.57 -14.66
CA TYR A 56 26.68 3.18 -14.07
C TYR A 56 26.96 4.59 -14.59
N LEU A 57 26.60 4.94 -15.83
CA LEU A 57 26.91 6.27 -16.40
C LEU A 57 25.65 7.11 -16.57
N LEU A 58 25.44 8.03 -15.63
CA LEU A 58 24.32 8.97 -15.61
C LEU A 58 24.74 10.29 -16.28
N LEU A 59 23.93 10.77 -17.22
CA LEU A 59 24.07 12.09 -17.81
C LEU A 59 23.55 13.16 -16.84
N ASN A 60 24.10 14.37 -16.95
CA ASN A 60 23.62 15.50 -16.18
C ASN A 60 22.16 15.82 -16.57
N THR A 61 21.35 16.21 -15.59
CA THR A 61 19.93 16.47 -15.83
C THR A 61 19.77 17.73 -16.69
N PRO A 62 19.14 17.67 -17.89
CA PRO A 62 18.81 18.88 -18.65
C PRO A 62 17.97 19.85 -17.82
N ARG A 63 18.05 21.17 -18.07
CA ARG A 63 17.33 22.19 -17.30
C ARG A 63 15.81 21.96 -17.23
N ASP A 64 15.25 21.22 -18.19
CA ASP A 64 13.83 20.92 -18.33
C ASP A 64 13.42 19.49 -17.91
N SER A 65 14.33 18.71 -17.31
CA SER A 65 14.06 17.33 -16.87
C SER A 65 14.25 17.15 -15.36
N CYS A 66 13.40 16.33 -14.74
CA CYS A 66 13.46 16.01 -13.31
C CYS A 66 14.37 14.81 -12.99
N CYS A 67 14.67 13.96 -13.98
CA CYS A 67 15.31 12.66 -13.78
C CYS A 67 16.65 12.55 -14.50
N SER A 68 17.68 12.09 -13.78
CA SER A 68 18.95 11.71 -14.40
C SER A 68 18.71 10.56 -15.39
N VAL A 69 19.26 10.70 -16.59
CA VAL A 69 19.07 9.74 -17.68
C VAL A 69 20.35 8.92 -17.83
N CYS A 70 20.20 7.61 -17.98
CA CYS A 70 21.33 6.74 -18.31
C CYS A 70 21.84 7.05 -19.72
N LYS A 71 23.16 7.11 -19.92
CA LYS A 71 23.74 7.38 -21.25
C LYS A 71 23.22 6.35 -22.28
N GLY A 72 22.54 6.82 -23.32
CA GLY A 72 22.10 6.00 -24.46
C GLY A 72 23.23 5.73 -25.46
N CYS A 73 22.91 5.04 -26.54
CA CYS A 73 23.85 4.67 -27.59
C CYS A 73 23.44 5.29 -28.93
N GLU A 74 24.41 5.55 -29.80
CA GLU A 74 24.17 5.91 -31.20
C GLU A 74 24.70 4.80 -32.10
N TYR A 75 23.85 4.28 -32.98
CA TYR A 75 24.20 3.21 -33.92
C TYR A 75 23.54 3.46 -35.27
N MET A 76 24.35 3.53 -36.34
CA MET A 76 23.91 3.83 -37.72
C MET A 76 22.99 5.07 -37.82
N GLY A 77 23.33 6.14 -37.10
CA GLY A 77 22.56 7.40 -37.11
C GLY A 77 21.23 7.36 -36.33
N ARG A 78 20.95 6.27 -35.61
CA ARG A 78 19.80 6.15 -34.70
C ARG A 78 20.25 6.15 -33.25
N THR A 79 19.45 6.74 -32.38
CA THR A 79 19.68 6.75 -30.94
C THR A 79 18.86 5.67 -30.25
N TYR A 80 19.51 4.94 -29.34
CA TYR A 80 18.92 3.84 -28.57
C TYR A 80 19.01 4.14 -27.08
N ALA A 81 17.94 3.86 -26.34
CA ALA A 81 17.91 4.02 -24.90
C ALA A 81 18.78 2.96 -24.20
N SER A 82 19.36 3.31 -23.05
CA SER A 82 20.07 2.32 -22.23
C SER A 82 19.10 1.25 -21.72
N GLY A 83 19.37 -0.01 -22.04
CA GLY A 83 18.50 -1.16 -21.79
C GLY A 83 17.74 -1.66 -23.01
N GLU A 84 17.85 -0.99 -24.15
CA GLU A 84 17.18 -1.38 -25.40
C GLU A 84 17.93 -2.52 -26.11
N GLU A 85 17.17 -3.47 -26.66
CA GLU A 85 17.64 -4.61 -27.45
C GLU A 85 16.97 -4.58 -28.82
N TRP A 86 17.74 -4.83 -29.89
CA TRP A 86 17.22 -4.94 -31.25
C TRP A 86 17.97 -5.99 -32.07
N LYS A 87 17.35 -6.42 -33.18
CA LYS A 87 17.89 -7.43 -34.09
C LYS A 87 18.23 -6.82 -35.45
N ASP A 88 19.19 -7.42 -36.15
CA ASP A 88 19.47 -7.10 -37.54
C ASP A 88 18.30 -7.58 -38.43
N PRO A 89 17.69 -6.72 -39.26
CA PRO A 89 16.58 -7.11 -40.14
C PRO A 89 16.96 -8.16 -41.20
N SER A 90 18.24 -8.20 -41.60
CA SER A 90 18.76 -9.15 -42.59
C SER A 90 19.23 -10.46 -41.95
N ASN A 91 19.62 -10.42 -40.66
CA ASN A 91 20.04 -11.59 -39.90
C ASN A 91 19.39 -11.59 -38.51
N PRO A 92 18.27 -12.32 -38.30
CA PRO A 92 17.55 -12.31 -37.03
C PRO A 92 18.32 -12.95 -35.86
N CYS A 93 19.47 -13.59 -36.11
CA CYS A 93 20.39 -14.08 -35.11
C CYS A 93 21.37 -13.02 -34.61
N ARG A 94 21.59 -11.93 -35.36
CA ARG A 94 22.47 -10.85 -34.91
C ARG A 94 21.69 -9.89 -34.01
N VAL A 95 22.11 -9.79 -32.76
CA VAL A 95 21.42 -9.04 -31.71
C VAL A 95 22.34 -7.94 -31.17
N PHE A 96 21.77 -6.77 -30.95
CA PHE A 96 22.44 -5.62 -30.39
C PHE A 96 21.76 -5.21 -29.09
N TYR A 97 22.56 -4.81 -28.11
CA TYR A 97 22.08 -4.36 -26.81
C TYR A 97 22.77 -3.07 -26.40
N CYS A 98 22.01 -2.03 -26.07
CA CYS A 98 22.56 -0.76 -25.58
C CYS A 98 22.62 -0.74 -24.05
N LYS A 99 23.80 -0.46 -23.49
CA LYS A 99 23.95 -0.22 -22.05
C LYS A 99 24.93 0.91 -21.77
N ALA A 100 24.44 2.00 -21.19
CA ALA A 100 25.27 3.10 -20.68
C ALA A 100 26.30 3.64 -21.71
N GLY A 101 25.92 3.79 -22.98
CA GLY A 101 26.80 4.25 -24.07
C GLY A 101 27.65 3.17 -24.74
N VAL A 102 27.38 1.89 -24.46
CA VAL A 102 28.03 0.74 -25.07
C VAL A 102 27.00 -0.08 -25.84
N VAL A 103 27.24 -0.31 -27.13
CA VAL A 103 26.48 -1.25 -27.94
C VAL A 103 27.22 -2.57 -27.91
N THR A 104 26.57 -3.62 -27.42
CA THR A 104 27.09 -4.99 -27.49
C THR A 104 26.42 -5.71 -28.64
N GLU A 105 27.19 -6.03 -29.67
CA GLU A 105 26.82 -6.93 -30.75
C GLU A 105 27.15 -8.36 -30.34
N SER A 106 26.16 -9.24 -30.45
CA SER A 106 26.31 -10.68 -30.24
C SER A 106 25.47 -11.47 -31.24
N GLU A 107 25.87 -12.71 -31.48
CA GLU A 107 25.08 -13.65 -32.28
C GLU A 107 24.29 -14.56 -31.34
N GLU A 108 22.98 -14.63 -31.50
CA GLU A 108 22.08 -15.47 -30.74
C GLU A 108 22.33 -16.94 -31.08
N VAL A 109 22.80 -17.71 -30.10
CA VAL A 109 23.10 -19.13 -30.28
C VAL A 109 21.92 -19.96 -29.80
N CYS A 110 21.40 -20.79 -30.70
CA CYS A 110 20.23 -21.61 -30.43
C CYS A 110 20.60 -22.85 -29.63
N TYR A 111 19.74 -23.16 -28.66
CA TYR A 111 19.80 -24.40 -27.90
C TYR A 111 18.52 -25.18 -28.19
N VAL A 112 18.62 -26.43 -28.62
CA VAL A 112 17.46 -27.21 -29.08
C VAL A 112 17.35 -28.47 -28.21
N PRO A 113 16.59 -28.42 -27.11
CA PRO A 113 16.48 -29.54 -26.16
C PRO A 113 15.48 -30.60 -26.63
N CYS A 114 15.50 -30.96 -27.91
CA CYS A 114 14.63 -32.00 -28.47
C CYS A 114 15.23 -32.62 -29.74
N PRO A 115 14.97 -33.92 -29.98
CA PRO A 115 15.44 -34.60 -31.18
C PRO A 115 14.67 -34.17 -32.45
N GLN A 116 13.37 -33.90 -32.34
CA GLN A 116 12.53 -33.44 -33.45
C GLN A 116 12.31 -31.92 -33.34
N SER A 117 13.10 -31.16 -34.08
CA SER A 117 13.01 -29.70 -34.13
C SER A 117 12.23 -29.21 -35.35
N LEU A 118 11.46 -28.16 -35.17
CA LEU A 118 10.77 -27.43 -36.23
C LEU A 118 11.62 -26.24 -36.68
N PRO A 119 11.55 -25.85 -37.97
CA PRO A 119 12.24 -24.68 -38.47
C PRO A 119 11.81 -23.40 -37.72
N PRO A 120 12.67 -22.37 -37.65
CA PRO A 120 12.30 -21.08 -37.10
C PRO A 120 11.16 -20.45 -37.90
N GLU A 121 10.23 -19.79 -37.20
CA GLU A 121 9.23 -18.93 -37.82
C GLU A 121 9.90 -17.74 -38.55
N PRO A 122 9.26 -17.13 -39.57
CA PRO A 122 9.81 -15.99 -40.27
C PRO A 122 10.24 -14.86 -39.32
N GLY A 123 11.48 -14.38 -39.45
CA GLY A 123 12.06 -13.35 -38.59
C GLY A 123 12.58 -13.84 -37.24
N GLN A 124 12.53 -15.14 -36.94
CA GLN A 124 13.14 -15.74 -35.76
C GLN A 124 14.49 -16.40 -36.10
N CYS A 125 15.40 -16.43 -35.12
CA CYS A 125 16.70 -17.09 -35.27
C CYS A 125 16.59 -18.61 -35.05
N CYS A 126 15.91 -19.02 -33.98
CA CYS A 126 16.05 -20.38 -33.46
C CYS A 126 14.93 -21.33 -33.86
N ARG A 127 15.34 -22.57 -34.17
CA ARG A 127 14.46 -23.73 -34.29
C ARG A 127 13.68 -23.94 -33.00
N THR A 128 12.50 -24.53 -33.12
CA THR A 128 11.58 -24.72 -31.99
C THR A 128 11.27 -26.18 -31.74
N CYS A 129 11.06 -26.55 -30.48
CA CYS A 129 10.55 -27.86 -30.11
C CYS A 129 9.01 -27.86 -30.14
N PRO A 130 8.37 -28.94 -30.62
CA PRO A 130 6.91 -29.01 -30.82
C PRO A 130 6.11 -28.99 -29.51
N THR A 131 6.74 -29.36 -28.40
CA THR A 131 6.12 -29.42 -27.08
C THR A 131 6.93 -28.63 -26.07
N CYS A 132 6.29 -27.73 -25.34
CA CYS A 132 6.84 -27.20 -24.11
C CYS A 132 6.79 -28.29 -23.01
N PRO A 133 7.85 -28.46 -22.20
CA PRO A 133 7.83 -29.40 -21.07
C PRO A 133 6.84 -28.91 -20.01
N MET A 134 5.58 -29.37 -20.07
CA MET A 134 4.49 -28.99 -19.14
C MET A 134 3.48 -30.14 -18.92
N SER A 135 2.77 -30.10 -17.78
CA SER A 135 1.59 -30.93 -17.50
C SER A 135 0.33 -30.43 -18.23
N GLU A 136 -0.59 -31.34 -18.55
CA GLU A 136 -1.84 -31.08 -19.32
C GLU A 136 -2.71 -29.92 -18.81
N LYS A 137 -2.59 -29.50 -17.54
CA LYS A 137 -3.41 -28.44 -16.91
C LYS A 137 -2.99 -26.99 -17.23
N ASP A 138 -1.87 -26.75 -17.89
CA ASP A 138 -1.28 -25.40 -18.06
C ASP A 138 -1.26 -24.88 -19.52
N ARG A 139 -1.95 -25.55 -20.46
CA ARG A 139 -1.95 -25.25 -21.91
C ARG A 139 -2.39 -23.83 -22.29
N ASP A 140 -3.17 -23.14 -21.44
CA ASP A 140 -3.80 -21.86 -21.76
C ASP A 140 -3.04 -20.60 -21.28
N ARG A 141 -1.88 -20.74 -20.61
CA ARG A 141 -1.07 -19.57 -20.19
C ARG A 141 -0.04 -19.21 -21.25
N ASP A 142 -0.44 -18.33 -22.16
CA ASP A 142 0.42 -17.79 -23.21
C ASP A 142 1.62 -17.03 -22.60
N SER A 143 2.82 -17.24 -23.15
CA SER A 143 4.09 -16.52 -22.85
C SER A 143 4.78 -16.74 -21.47
N ARG A 144 5.13 -17.99 -21.12
CA ARG A 144 6.11 -18.25 -20.02
C ARG A 144 7.56 -18.26 -20.52
N SER A 145 8.46 -17.66 -19.73
CA SER A 145 9.92 -17.69 -19.93
C SER A 145 10.58 -18.54 -18.83
N VAL A 146 11.43 -19.47 -19.23
CA VAL A 146 12.19 -20.34 -18.32
C VAL A 146 13.67 -20.29 -18.63
N THR A 147 14.50 -20.54 -17.62
CA THR A 147 15.96 -20.62 -17.79
C THR A 147 16.48 -21.96 -17.35
N LEU A 148 17.59 -22.43 -17.93
CA LEU A 148 18.28 -23.61 -17.39
C LEU A 148 18.84 -23.30 -16.00
N ALA A 149 18.80 -24.31 -15.11
CA ALA A 149 19.33 -24.19 -13.76
C ALA A 149 20.87 -24.16 -13.76
N GLU A 150 21.49 -24.87 -14.71
CA GLU A 150 22.95 -24.99 -14.85
C GLU A 150 23.55 -23.81 -15.61
N ASP A 151 22.80 -23.25 -16.58
CA ASP A 151 23.18 -22.05 -17.31
C ASP A 151 22.01 -21.04 -17.29
N PRO A 152 22.02 -20.07 -16.36
CA PRO A 152 20.95 -19.07 -16.24
C PRO A 152 20.87 -18.13 -17.44
N CYS A 153 21.83 -18.16 -18.37
CA CYS A 153 21.86 -17.39 -19.61
C CYS A 153 21.17 -18.06 -20.78
N VAL A 154 20.84 -19.35 -20.69
CA VAL A 154 19.95 -19.97 -21.66
C VAL A 154 18.53 -19.62 -21.27
N SER A 155 17.87 -18.86 -22.12
CA SER A 155 16.47 -18.45 -21.97
C SER A 155 15.61 -19.21 -22.96
N CYS A 156 14.54 -19.80 -22.48
CA CYS A 156 13.56 -20.51 -23.29
C CYS A 156 12.20 -19.83 -23.18
N GLN A 157 11.56 -19.59 -24.32
CA GLN A 157 10.22 -19.01 -24.37
C GLN A 157 9.24 -20.00 -24.99
N CYS A 158 8.12 -20.23 -24.30
CA CYS A 158 7.00 -21.01 -24.82
C CYS A 158 6.00 -20.07 -25.49
N ARG A 159 5.75 -20.26 -26.80
CA ARG A 159 4.76 -19.50 -27.58
C ARG A 159 3.88 -20.49 -28.36
N GLY A 160 2.56 -20.45 -28.15
CA GLY A 160 1.63 -21.34 -28.85
C GLY A 160 1.97 -22.84 -28.71
N GLY A 161 2.48 -23.26 -27.53
CA GLY A 161 2.89 -24.64 -27.26
C GLY A 161 4.27 -25.04 -27.82
N ARG A 162 4.96 -24.17 -28.56
CA ARG A 162 6.31 -24.40 -29.08
C ARG A 162 7.36 -23.74 -28.19
N LEU A 163 8.45 -24.46 -27.93
CA LEU A 163 9.57 -23.99 -27.10
C LEU A 163 10.72 -23.51 -27.99
N ALA A 164 11.14 -22.25 -27.83
CA ALA A 164 12.34 -21.71 -28.46
C ALA A 164 13.37 -21.37 -27.37
N CYS A 165 14.56 -21.95 -27.42
CA CYS A 165 15.63 -21.64 -26.46
C CYS A 165 16.84 -21.02 -27.16
N SER A 166 17.40 -19.99 -26.52
CA SER A 166 18.58 -19.31 -27.02
C SER A 166 19.45 -18.76 -25.90
N LYS A 167 20.71 -18.51 -26.24
CA LYS A 167 21.69 -17.86 -25.38
C LYS A 167 22.28 -16.67 -26.14
N LYS A 168 22.42 -15.56 -25.42
CA LYS A 168 23.04 -14.32 -25.92
C LYS A 168 24.21 -13.95 -25.03
N ALA A 169 25.19 -13.25 -25.59
CA ALA A 169 26.28 -12.72 -24.80
C ALA A 169 25.76 -11.64 -23.84
N CYS A 170 26.33 -11.61 -22.64
CA CYS A 170 26.03 -10.54 -21.71
C CYS A 170 26.50 -9.19 -22.23
N PRO A 171 25.76 -8.10 -21.93
CA PRO A 171 26.14 -6.77 -22.36
C PRO A 171 27.47 -6.37 -21.73
N VAL A 172 28.34 -5.76 -22.54
CA VAL A 172 29.59 -5.15 -22.08
C VAL A 172 29.24 -3.95 -21.21
N LEU A 173 29.69 -3.98 -19.96
CA LEU A 173 29.31 -3.01 -18.95
C LEU A 173 30.23 -1.79 -18.96
N ASN A 174 29.66 -0.58 -18.90
CA ASN A 174 30.41 0.65 -18.79
C ASN A 174 30.74 1.02 -17.34
N CYS A 175 31.48 0.16 -16.65
CA CYS A 175 31.93 0.41 -15.28
C CYS A 175 33.30 -0.23 -15.01
N PRO A 176 34.06 0.26 -14.01
CA PRO A 176 35.31 -0.35 -13.63
C PRO A 176 35.11 -1.81 -13.20
N GLN A 177 36.07 -2.69 -13.51
CA GLN A 177 36.00 -4.11 -13.17
C GLN A 177 35.72 -4.36 -11.68
N SER A 178 36.25 -3.50 -10.79
CA SER A 178 36.04 -3.56 -9.33
C SER A 178 34.59 -3.31 -8.88
N THR A 179 33.73 -2.80 -9.77
CA THR A 179 32.32 -2.50 -9.48
C THR A 179 31.36 -3.47 -10.15
N ILE A 180 31.87 -4.42 -10.94
CA ILE A 180 31.06 -5.46 -11.57
C ILE A 180 30.72 -6.51 -10.51
N GLU A 181 29.43 -6.76 -10.33
CA GLU A 181 28.91 -7.72 -9.37
C GLU A 181 28.03 -8.75 -10.10
N HIS A 182 28.21 -10.02 -9.77
CA HIS A 182 27.38 -11.11 -10.29
C HIS A 182 26.43 -11.58 -9.19
N LEU A 183 25.13 -11.38 -9.41
CA LEU A 183 24.11 -11.70 -8.42
C LEU A 183 23.72 -13.18 -8.55
N PRO A 184 23.60 -13.93 -7.42
CA PRO A 184 23.22 -15.35 -7.46
C PRO A 184 21.95 -15.59 -8.26
N GLY A 185 21.99 -16.54 -9.21
CA GLY A 185 20.86 -16.94 -10.05
C GLY A 185 20.55 -16.00 -11.23
N GLN A 186 21.29 -14.90 -11.42
CA GLN A 186 21.17 -14.07 -12.62
C GLN A 186 22.11 -14.55 -13.73
N CYS A 187 21.76 -14.28 -14.99
CA CYS A 187 22.62 -14.58 -16.13
C CYS A 187 23.81 -13.61 -16.19
N CYS A 188 23.50 -12.32 -16.31
CA CYS A 188 24.50 -11.30 -16.58
C CYS A 188 24.89 -10.52 -15.33
N PRO A 189 26.18 -10.15 -15.21
CA PRO A 189 26.62 -9.26 -14.15
C PRO A 189 26.01 -7.86 -14.32
N VAL A 190 26.04 -7.08 -13.23
CA VAL A 190 25.57 -5.70 -13.19
C VAL A 190 26.63 -4.79 -12.57
N CYS A 191 26.58 -3.50 -12.89
CA CYS A 191 27.42 -2.51 -12.21
C CYS A 191 26.81 -2.11 -10.87
N LYS A 192 27.65 -2.08 -9.84
CA LYS A 192 27.32 -1.53 -8.51
C LYS A 192 27.59 -0.02 -8.47
N GLY A 193 26.61 0.74 -7.99
CA GLY A 193 26.69 2.19 -7.87
C GLY A 193 26.46 2.94 -9.19
N SER A 194 26.74 4.24 -9.18
CA SER A 194 26.56 5.11 -10.34
C SER A 194 27.54 6.28 -10.33
N ARG A 195 28.01 6.67 -11.51
CA ARG A 195 28.86 7.82 -11.79
C ARG A 195 28.07 8.84 -12.62
N ARG A 196 28.14 10.11 -12.21
CA ARG A 196 27.58 11.23 -12.99
C ARG A 196 28.64 11.80 -13.91
N LEU A 197 28.28 12.01 -15.17
CA LEU A 197 29.10 12.72 -16.13
C LEU A 197 28.82 14.23 -15.98
N ILE A 198 29.77 14.95 -15.37
CA ILE A 198 29.64 16.38 -15.02
C ILE A 198 30.28 17.29 -16.07
N TYR A 199 31.11 16.74 -16.96
CA TYR A 199 31.83 17.45 -18.02
C TYR A 199 31.47 16.86 -19.38
N GLU A 200 31.48 17.69 -20.42
CA GLU A 200 31.33 17.20 -21.79
C GLU A 200 32.56 16.39 -22.20
N LEU A 201 32.34 15.18 -22.69
CA LEU A 201 33.41 14.36 -23.26
C LEU A 201 33.90 15.04 -24.55
N PRO A 202 35.22 14.98 -24.85
CA PRO A 202 35.74 15.42 -26.14
C PRO A 202 34.91 14.83 -27.30
N THR A 203 34.64 15.65 -28.32
CA THR A 203 33.74 15.29 -29.43
C THR A 203 34.11 13.93 -30.02
N GLY A 204 33.13 13.02 -30.06
CA GLY A 204 33.29 11.67 -30.60
C GLY A 204 34.07 10.68 -29.73
N SER A 205 34.60 11.08 -28.56
CA SER A 205 35.32 10.18 -27.66
C SER A 205 34.38 9.30 -26.82
N CYS A 206 34.82 8.07 -26.55
CA CYS A 206 34.06 7.09 -25.80
C CYS A 206 34.69 6.87 -24.42
N LEU A 207 33.85 6.77 -23.40
CA LEU A 207 34.26 6.36 -22.05
C LEU A 207 33.81 4.92 -21.84
N LEU A 208 34.75 4.02 -21.55
CA LEU A 208 34.49 2.65 -21.11
C LEU A 208 35.20 2.39 -19.78
N GLY A 209 34.43 2.19 -18.71
CA GLY A 209 34.95 2.06 -17.36
C GLY A 209 35.57 3.36 -16.86
N THR A 210 36.90 3.40 -16.74
CA THR A 210 37.67 4.61 -16.39
C THR A 210 38.45 5.19 -17.56
N GLU A 211 38.51 4.49 -18.70
CA GLU A 211 39.38 4.85 -19.82
C GLU A 211 38.62 5.61 -20.91
N MET A 212 39.26 6.66 -21.41
CA MET A 212 38.77 7.42 -22.56
C MET A 212 39.45 6.93 -23.83
N LYS A 213 38.66 6.64 -24.86
CA LYS A 213 39.12 6.20 -26.18
C LYS A 213 38.73 7.25 -27.21
N ALA A 214 39.68 7.63 -28.06
CA ALA A 214 39.42 8.55 -29.17
C ALA A 214 38.52 7.89 -30.24
N SER A 215 37.73 8.71 -30.94
CA SER A 215 36.92 8.25 -32.07
C SER A 215 37.77 7.53 -33.12
N GLY A 216 37.28 6.41 -33.65
CA GLY A 216 37.97 5.56 -34.62
C GLY A 216 38.98 4.57 -34.04
N ARG A 217 39.27 4.60 -32.73
CA ARG A 217 40.19 3.64 -32.10
C ARG A 217 39.50 2.31 -31.78
N SER A 218 40.15 1.21 -32.16
CA SER A 218 39.79 -0.15 -31.77
C SER A 218 40.66 -0.63 -30.59
N PHE A 219 40.08 -1.43 -29.70
CA PHE A 219 40.73 -1.94 -28.49
C PHE A 219 40.07 -3.24 -28.01
N HIS A 220 40.79 -4.04 -27.22
CA HIS A 220 40.25 -5.25 -26.58
C HIS A 220 39.90 -4.97 -25.12
N VAL A 221 38.74 -5.43 -24.68
CA VAL A 221 38.31 -5.35 -23.28
C VAL A 221 38.76 -6.59 -22.52
N ASP A 222 38.62 -7.75 -23.17
CA ASP A 222 39.09 -9.05 -22.72
C ASP A 222 39.43 -9.91 -23.95
N HIS A 223 39.85 -11.16 -23.74
CA HIS A 223 40.19 -12.08 -24.84
C HIS A 223 38.98 -12.49 -25.72
N CYS A 224 37.76 -12.17 -25.31
CA CYS A 224 36.51 -12.47 -26.02
C CYS A 224 35.89 -11.23 -26.70
N THR A 225 36.33 -10.02 -26.33
CA THR A 225 35.58 -8.79 -26.60
C THR A 225 36.47 -7.76 -27.25
N THR A 226 36.11 -7.42 -28.49
CA THR A 226 36.76 -6.36 -29.26
C THR A 226 35.79 -5.20 -29.40
N CYS A 227 36.25 -3.98 -29.13
CA CYS A 227 35.44 -2.78 -29.23
C CYS A 227 36.09 -1.73 -30.13
N ALA A 228 35.27 -0.89 -30.73
CA ALA A 228 35.67 0.31 -31.44
C ALA A 228 34.90 1.51 -30.89
N CYS A 229 35.58 2.65 -30.74
CA CYS A 229 34.91 3.90 -30.42
C CYS A 229 34.41 4.57 -31.70
N VAL A 230 33.09 4.74 -31.82
CA VAL A 230 32.45 5.34 -32.99
C VAL A 230 31.54 6.46 -32.51
N ASN A 231 31.91 7.71 -32.81
CA ASN A 231 31.11 8.90 -32.52
C ASN A 231 30.54 8.96 -31.09
N GLY A 232 31.37 8.68 -30.08
CA GLY A 232 30.97 8.74 -28.67
C GLY A 232 30.26 7.50 -28.12
N THR A 233 30.07 6.48 -28.96
CA THR A 233 29.51 5.16 -28.60
C THR A 233 30.57 4.07 -28.73
N SER A 234 30.72 3.23 -27.70
CA SER A 234 31.59 2.04 -27.78
C SER A 234 30.81 0.91 -28.43
N LEU A 235 31.18 0.54 -29.66
CA LEU A 235 30.63 -0.63 -30.36
C LEU A 235 31.51 -1.84 -30.08
N CYS A 236 30.98 -2.79 -29.31
CA CYS A 236 31.68 -3.98 -28.87
C CYS A 236 31.09 -5.22 -29.51
N ARG A 237 31.94 -6.09 -30.06
CA ARG A 237 31.56 -7.42 -30.53
C ARG A 237 31.98 -8.46 -29.51
N ARG A 238 31.01 -9.24 -29.03
CA ARG A 238 31.22 -10.33 -28.07
C ARG A 238 30.48 -11.58 -28.55
N PRO A 239 31.18 -12.70 -28.83
CA PRO A 239 30.53 -13.92 -29.26
C PRO A 239 29.71 -14.54 -28.12
N SER A 240 28.58 -15.14 -28.46
CA SER A 240 27.80 -15.94 -27.51
C SER A 240 28.34 -17.36 -27.53
N CYS A 241 28.70 -17.90 -26.37
CA CYS A 241 29.17 -19.28 -26.29
C CYS A 241 27.99 -20.26 -26.27
N PRO A 242 28.07 -21.39 -26.99
CA PRO A 242 27.01 -22.40 -26.99
C PRO A 242 26.78 -22.96 -25.59
N ALA A 243 25.56 -23.43 -25.34
CA ALA A 243 25.29 -24.26 -24.17
C ALA A 243 25.99 -25.60 -24.38
N LEU A 244 26.77 -26.04 -23.41
CA LEU A 244 27.53 -27.28 -23.48
C LEU A 244 26.76 -28.41 -22.81
N ASP A 245 26.82 -29.59 -23.42
CA ASP A 245 26.11 -30.78 -22.98
C ASP A 245 26.88 -31.62 -21.95
N CYS A 246 28.03 -31.13 -21.49
CA CYS A 246 28.92 -31.79 -20.55
C CYS A 246 29.08 -30.97 -19.24
N PRO A 247 29.36 -31.63 -18.10
CA PRO A 247 29.58 -30.97 -16.84
C PRO A 247 30.86 -30.11 -16.85
N ALA A 248 30.95 -29.14 -15.95
CA ALA A 248 31.99 -28.11 -15.95
C ALA A 248 33.42 -28.69 -15.90
N GLU A 249 33.60 -29.85 -15.28
CA GLU A 249 34.89 -30.54 -15.15
C GLU A 249 35.41 -31.09 -16.48
N GLN A 250 34.52 -31.27 -17.46
CA GLN A 250 34.85 -31.80 -18.79
C GLN A 250 34.99 -30.70 -19.86
N GLN A 251 34.81 -29.44 -19.47
CA GLN A 251 34.89 -28.29 -20.35
C GLN A 251 36.33 -27.77 -20.45
N VAL A 252 36.80 -27.55 -21.68
CA VAL A 252 38.15 -27.06 -21.96
C VAL A 252 38.10 -25.88 -22.90
N THR A 253 38.84 -24.83 -22.57
CA THR A 253 39.03 -23.64 -23.40
C THR A 253 40.45 -23.65 -23.95
N ALA A 254 40.60 -23.78 -25.27
CA ALA A 254 41.92 -23.73 -25.88
C ALA A 254 42.52 -22.30 -25.78
N PRO A 255 43.86 -22.15 -25.71
CA PRO A 255 44.50 -20.83 -25.66
C PRO A 255 44.06 -19.93 -26.83
N GLY A 256 43.66 -18.70 -26.53
CA GLY A 256 43.20 -17.72 -27.53
C GLY A 256 41.77 -17.94 -28.05
N GLN A 257 41.07 -19.01 -27.65
CA GLN A 257 39.64 -19.20 -27.93
C GLN A 257 38.79 -18.49 -26.87
N CYS A 258 37.61 -17.99 -27.28
CA CYS A 258 36.66 -17.40 -26.33
C CYS A 258 35.82 -18.45 -25.60
N CYS A 259 35.35 -19.48 -26.32
CA CYS A 259 34.35 -20.42 -25.81
C CYS A 259 34.96 -21.78 -25.46
N SER A 260 34.49 -22.36 -24.36
CA SER A 260 34.82 -23.72 -23.96
C SER A 260 34.16 -24.75 -24.88
N THR A 261 34.77 -25.93 -24.95
CA THR A 261 34.25 -27.10 -25.67
C THR A 261 34.25 -28.31 -24.74
N CYS A 262 33.40 -29.29 -25.00
CA CYS A 262 33.41 -30.54 -24.24
C CYS A 262 34.58 -31.42 -24.71
N THR A 263 35.31 -32.00 -23.76
CA THR A 263 36.16 -33.16 -24.07
C THR A 263 35.30 -34.29 -24.66
N PRO A 264 35.81 -35.09 -25.61
CA PRO A 264 35.11 -36.28 -26.08
C PRO A 264 34.85 -37.22 -24.89
N ALA A 265 33.60 -37.32 -24.47
CA ALA A 265 33.21 -38.24 -23.39
C ALA A 265 33.15 -39.67 -23.95
N LEU A 266 33.91 -40.57 -23.33
CA LEU A 266 33.72 -42.01 -23.46
C LEU A 266 32.36 -42.37 -22.83
N GLU A 267 31.52 -43.05 -23.61
CA GLU A 267 30.23 -43.70 -23.24
C GLU A 267 29.10 -42.82 -22.68
N SER A 268 28.04 -42.67 -23.48
CA SER A 268 26.74 -42.13 -23.06
C SER A 268 26.05 -43.08 -22.09
N ARG A 269 25.82 -42.64 -20.84
CA ARG A 269 24.98 -43.38 -19.87
C ARG A 269 23.51 -43.11 -20.17
N ALA A 270 22.67 -44.14 -20.20
CA ALA A 270 21.25 -44.05 -20.55
C ALA A 270 20.31 -43.60 -19.40
N ALA A 271 20.85 -43.30 -18.22
CA ALA A 271 20.05 -42.93 -17.05
C ALA A 271 20.74 -41.85 -16.20
N CYS A 272 19.94 -40.94 -15.64
CA CYS A 272 20.38 -39.83 -14.81
C CYS A 272 20.08 -40.12 -13.35
N THR A 273 20.99 -39.84 -12.43
CA THR A 273 20.71 -39.96 -10.98
C THR A 273 20.70 -38.58 -10.35
N LEU A 274 19.57 -38.16 -9.79
CA LEU A 274 19.42 -36.88 -9.10
C LEU A 274 18.78 -37.08 -7.73
N SER A 275 19.44 -36.60 -6.67
CA SER A 275 18.98 -36.71 -5.27
C SER A 275 18.65 -38.15 -4.84
N GLY A 276 19.43 -39.14 -5.32
CA GLY A 276 19.24 -40.55 -4.99
C GLY A 276 18.14 -41.27 -5.78
N GLN A 277 17.46 -40.59 -6.70
CA GLN A 277 16.52 -41.21 -7.64
C GLN A 277 17.10 -41.31 -9.04
N THR A 278 16.87 -42.44 -9.70
CA THR A 278 17.31 -42.71 -11.06
C THR A 278 16.17 -42.49 -12.05
N TYR A 279 16.44 -41.70 -13.08
CA TYR A 279 15.52 -41.32 -14.13
C TYR A 279 16.03 -41.86 -15.45
N GLN A 280 15.16 -42.53 -16.22
CA GLN A 280 15.47 -43.03 -17.56
C GLN A 280 15.62 -41.87 -18.55
N ASP A 281 16.37 -42.08 -19.63
CA ASP A 281 16.45 -41.11 -20.72
C ASP A 281 15.06 -40.68 -21.22
N GLY A 282 14.85 -39.37 -21.38
CA GLY A 282 13.56 -38.76 -21.71
C GLY A 282 12.56 -38.62 -20.56
N GLN A 283 12.80 -39.23 -19.39
CA GLN A 283 11.90 -39.10 -18.23
C GLN A 283 11.91 -37.67 -17.68
N GLN A 284 10.72 -37.14 -17.38
CA GLN A 284 10.52 -35.79 -16.82
C GLN A 284 9.98 -35.85 -15.38
N TRP A 285 10.40 -34.94 -14.51
CA TRP A 285 9.95 -34.87 -13.12
C TRP A 285 9.96 -33.44 -12.56
N ARG A 286 9.28 -33.23 -11.42
CA ARG A 286 9.23 -31.94 -10.71
C ARG A 286 9.97 -32.02 -9.38
N LEU A 287 10.75 -30.98 -9.08
CA LEU A 287 11.43 -30.80 -7.78
C LEU A 287 10.77 -29.69 -6.93
N GLY A 288 9.73 -29.05 -7.45
CA GLY A 288 8.98 -27.99 -6.80
C GLY A 288 8.02 -27.31 -7.78
N PRO A 289 7.25 -26.31 -7.33
CA PRO A 289 6.27 -25.63 -8.18
C PRO A 289 6.93 -24.87 -9.35
N CYS A 290 8.16 -24.36 -9.16
CA CYS A 290 8.91 -23.60 -10.15
C CYS A 290 10.04 -24.37 -10.86
N LYS A 291 10.32 -25.63 -10.50
CA LYS A 291 11.48 -26.38 -11.03
C LYS A 291 11.07 -27.73 -11.59
N TRP A 292 11.37 -27.95 -12.86
CA TRP A 292 11.18 -29.22 -13.54
C TRP A 292 12.47 -29.69 -14.19
N CYS A 293 12.60 -30.99 -14.40
CA CYS A 293 13.81 -31.60 -14.94
C CYS A 293 13.47 -32.70 -15.95
N MET A 294 14.42 -32.98 -16.84
CA MET A 294 14.38 -34.08 -17.80
C MET A 294 15.74 -34.77 -17.86
N CYS A 295 15.75 -36.10 -17.99
CA CYS A 295 16.98 -36.84 -18.20
C CYS A 295 17.31 -36.87 -19.70
N SER A 296 18.53 -36.49 -20.07
CA SER A 296 18.99 -36.52 -21.45
C SER A 296 20.46 -36.94 -21.48
N GLY A 297 20.74 -38.12 -22.06
CA GLY A 297 22.11 -38.63 -22.23
C GLY A 297 22.85 -38.83 -20.90
N GLY A 298 22.15 -39.21 -19.84
CA GLY A 298 22.72 -39.45 -18.52
C GLY A 298 22.89 -38.19 -17.65
N VAL A 299 22.51 -37.01 -18.18
CA VAL A 299 22.55 -35.73 -17.46
C VAL A 299 21.12 -35.25 -17.13
N ALA A 300 20.87 -34.93 -15.86
CA ALA A 300 19.60 -34.41 -15.40
C ALA A 300 19.50 -32.89 -15.66
N ARG A 301 18.76 -32.48 -16.69
CA ARG A 301 18.61 -31.08 -17.08
C ARG A 301 17.39 -30.46 -16.46
N CYS A 302 17.60 -29.49 -15.58
CA CYS A 302 16.52 -28.78 -14.91
C CYS A 302 16.33 -27.38 -15.47
N THR A 303 15.07 -26.93 -15.55
CA THR A 303 14.73 -25.54 -15.82
C THR A 303 13.91 -24.95 -14.68
N VAL A 304 14.04 -23.65 -14.50
CA VAL A 304 13.37 -22.88 -13.46
C VAL A 304 12.46 -21.84 -14.11
N GLU A 305 11.18 -21.84 -13.75
CA GLU A 305 10.24 -20.77 -14.11
C GLU A 305 10.60 -19.51 -13.32
N ARG A 306 10.84 -18.39 -14.03
CA ARG A 306 11.09 -17.09 -13.40
C ARG A 306 9.79 -16.32 -13.29
N CYS A 307 9.49 -15.84 -12.09
CA CYS A 307 8.31 -15.01 -11.88
C CYS A 307 8.54 -13.61 -12.45
N PRO A 308 7.50 -12.99 -13.03
CA PRO A 308 7.57 -11.60 -13.48
C PRO A 308 8.07 -10.70 -12.35
N THR A 309 9.02 -9.82 -12.64
CA THR A 309 9.54 -8.85 -11.67
C THR A 309 8.37 -8.00 -11.16
N GLN A 310 8.17 -8.05 -9.83
CA GLN A 310 7.11 -7.41 -9.03
C GLN A 310 6.21 -6.41 -9.79
N GLN A 311 5.08 -6.91 -10.29
CA GLN A 311 3.94 -6.04 -10.57
C GLN A 311 3.36 -5.58 -9.23
N GLN A 312 3.31 -4.26 -9.02
CA GLN A 312 2.47 -3.71 -7.95
C GLN A 312 1.03 -4.11 -8.25
N CYS A 313 0.41 -4.85 -7.35
CA CYS A 313 -0.98 -5.24 -7.53
C CYS A 313 -1.86 -3.98 -7.64
N PRO A 314 -2.97 -4.05 -8.40
CA PRO A 314 -3.98 -3.00 -8.41
C PRO A 314 -4.41 -2.62 -6.98
N PRO A 315 -4.92 -1.39 -6.77
CA PRO A 315 -5.53 -1.01 -5.49
C PRO A 315 -6.55 -2.06 -5.03
N HIS A 316 -6.58 -2.35 -3.72
CA HIS A 316 -7.43 -3.38 -3.10
C HIS A 316 -7.06 -4.83 -3.42
N GLN A 317 -5.90 -5.07 -4.03
CA GLN A 317 -5.31 -6.39 -4.19
C GLN A 317 -3.95 -6.48 -3.49
N ARG A 318 -3.57 -7.69 -3.10
CA ARG A 318 -2.25 -7.99 -2.56
C ARG A 318 -1.63 -9.16 -3.29
N LEU A 319 -0.32 -9.15 -3.35
CA LEU A 319 0.43 -10.27 -3.88
C LEU A 319 0.38 -11.42 -2.86
N GLN A 320 -0.15 -12.57 -3.27
CA GLN A 320 -0.26 -13.76 -2.43
C GLN A 320 0.28 -14.98 -3.17
N GLN A 321 1.11 -15.78 -2.49
CA GLN A 321 1.51 -17.09 -2.97
C GLN A 321 0.30 -18.04 -2.88
N VAL A 322 -0.05 -18.66 -3.99
CA VAL A 322 -1.12 -19.67 -4.06
C VAL A 322 -0.46 -21.05 -4.01
N ASP A 323 -1.01 -21.94 -3.20
CA ASP A 323 -0.45 -23.29 -3.01
C ASP A 323 -0.41 -24.07 -4.34
N GLY A 324 0.73 -24.71 -4.60
CA GLY A 324 0.96 -25.49 -5.83
C GLY A 324 1.33 -24.66 -7.06
N GLU A 325 1.22 -23.33 -7.02
CA GLU A 325 1.62 -22.46 -8.12
C GLU A 325 3.05 -21.94 -7.96
N CYS A 326 3.75 -21.74 -9.08
CA CYS A 326 5.11 -21.18 -9.06
C CYS A 326 5.11 -19.71 -8.61
N CYS A 327 4.29 -18.88 -9.26
CA CYS A 327 4.35 -17.43 -9.09
C CYS A 327 3.19 -16.88 -8.26
N PRO A 328 3.47 -15.89 -7.40
CA PRO A 328 2.42 -15.25 -6.62
C PRO A 328 1.47 -14.46 -7.53
N LYS A 329 0.20 -14.39 -7.13
CA LYS A 329 -0.87 -13.72 -7.86
C LYS A 329 -1.43 -12.56 -7.06
N CYS A 330 -1.96 -11.56 -7.75
CA CYS A 330 -2.74 -10.51 -7.11
C CYS A 330 -4.12 -11.06 -6.75
N VAL A 331 -4.41 -11.09 -5.46
CA VAL A 331 -5.70 -11.53 -4.92
C VAL A 331 -6.40 -10.37 -4.24
N ASP A 332 -7.73 -10.34 -4.33
CA ASP A 332 -8.55 -9.33 -3.67
C ASP A 332 -8.35 -9.37 -2.15
N THR A 333 -8.38 -8.18 -1.54
CA THR A 333 -8.33 -8.00 -0.09
C THR A 333 -9.71 -7.67 0.46
N ASP A 334 -9.89 -7.89 1.77
CA ASP A 334 -11.12 -7.52 2.48
C ASP A 334 -11.49 -6.05 2.20
N GLY A 335 -12.76 -5.81 1.88
CA GLY A 335 -13.30 -4.48 1.69
C GLY A 335 -13.36 -3.75 3.03
N VAL A 336 -12.92 -2.50 3.07
CA VAL A 336 -12.98 -1.68 4.30
C VAL A 336 -13.74 -0.39 4.08
N CYS A 337 -14.78 -0.18 4.88
CA CYS A 337 -15.51 1.07 5.02
C CYS A 337 -15.17 1.76 6.34
N ALA A 338 -15.05 3.08 6.34
CA ALA A 338 -14.77 3.86 7.55
C ALA A 338 -15.74 5.03 7.74
N VAL A 339 -16.06 5.33 8.99
CA VAL A 339 -16.84 6.51 9.43
C VAL A 339 -16.07 7.22 10.52
N PHE A 340 -15.94 8.55 10.45
CA PHE A 340 -15.16 9.36 11.40
C PHE A 340 -15.60 10.82 11.38
N GLY A 341 -15.31 11.59 12.42
CA GLY A 341 -15.65 13.03 12.43
C GLY A 341 -17.16 13.28 12.50
N ASP A 342 -17.59 14.31 11.76
CA ASP A 342 -18.88 15.00 11.93
C ASP A 342 -20.06 14.73 10.95
N PRO A 343 -20.33 13.55 10.36
CA PRO A 343 -19.53 12.37 10.07
C PRO A 343 -19.13 12.31 8.58
N HIS A 344 -17.90 11.90 8.35
CA HIS A 344 -17.30 11.58 7.07
C HIS A 344 -17.32 10.07 6.84
N TYR A 345 -17.51 9.67 5.59
CA TYR A 345 -17.56 8.28 5.17
C TYR A 345 -16.51 8.02 4.10
N ARG A 346 -15.89 6.84 4.18
CA ARG A 346 -15.15 6.22 3.09
C ARG A 346 -15.79 4.87 2.79
N THR A 347 -16.32 4.69 1.58
CA THR A 347 -16.96 3.44 1.16
C THR A 347 -15.95 2.30 0.97
N PHE A 348 -16.46 1.09 0.73
CA PHE A 348 -15.61 -0.08 0.48
C PHE A 348 -14.70 0.10 -0.75
N ASP A 349 -15.17 0.83 -1.76
CA ASP A 349 -14.44 1.10 -3.00
C ASP A 349 -13.69 2.44 -2.98
N GLY A 350 -13.68 3.14 -1.83
CA GLY A 350 -12.83 4.31 -1.59
C GLY A 350 -13.48 5.68 -1.86
N LYS A 351 -14.79 5.74 -2.15
CA LYS A 351 -15.52 7.00 -2.30
C LYS A 351 -15.61 7.73 -0.95
N PHE A 352 -15.15 8.98 -0.93
CA PHE A 352 -15.35 9.88 0.22
C PHE A 352 -16.59 10.75 0.06
N PHE A 353 -17.36 10.90 1.13
CA PHE A 353 -18.42 11.90 1.24
C PHE A 353 -18.68 12.29 2.70
N SER A 354 -19.33 13.43 2.91
CA SER A 354 -19.72 13.93 4.23
C SER A 354 -21.24 14.10 4.27
N PHE A 355 -21.89 13.71 5.37
CA PHE A 355 -23.35 13.82 5.48
C PHE A 355 -23.80 13.98 6.94
N GLN A 356 -24.31 15.16 7.30
CA GLN A 356 -24.63 15.53 8.70
C GLN A 356 -26.05 15.14 9.16
N GLY A 357 -26.54 13.98 8.72
CA GLY A 357 -27.86 13.50 9.14
C GLY A 357 -27.88 12.97 10.58
N SER A 358 -28.67 13.58 11.47
CA SER A 358 -28.84 13.16 12.88
C SER A 358 -29.96 12.12 13.08
N CYS A 359 -29.88 11.01 12.33
CA CYS A 359 -30.85 9.91 12.40
C CYS A 359 -30.14 8.55 12.46
N LYS A 360 -30.95 7.49 12.43
CA LYS A 360 -30.49 6.12 12.23
C LYS A 360 -30.41 5.76 10.74
N TYR A 361 -29.28 5.19 10.31
CA TYR A 361 -29.01 4.82 8.92
C TYR A 361 -28.55 3.38 8.77
N GLN A 362 -28.81 2.81 7.60
CA GLN A 362 -28.21 1.56 7.14
C GLN A 362 -26.79 1.85 6.64
N LEU A 363 -25.77 1.40 7.38
CA LEU A 363 -24.37 1.63 7.01
C LEU A 363 -23.93 0.62 5.94
N ALA A 364 -24.06 -0.67 6.26
CA ALA A 364 -23.74 -1.76 5.34
C ALA A 364 -24.62 -2.97 5.68
N ALA A 365 -25.16 -3.65 4.68
CA ALA A 365 -25.84 -4.93 4.84
C ALA A 365 -25.49 -5.83 3.67
N ASP A 366 -25.57 -7.13 3.91
CA ASP A 366 -25.68 -8.12 2.85
C ASP A 366 -27.12 -8.10 2.31
N CYS A 367 -27.27 -7.58 1.10
CA CYS A 367 -28.57 -7.34 0.48
C CYS A 367 -28.97 -8.47 -0.47
N VAL A 368 -28.13 -9.51 -0.57
CA VAL A 368 -28.37 -10.72 -1.37
C VAL A 368 -28.66 -11.91 -0.45
N ASP A 369 -27.71 -12.30 0.41
CA ASP A 369 -27.86 -13.49 1.26
C ASP A 369 -28.37 -13.15 2.68
N HIS A 370 -28.53 -11.86 2.99
CA HIS A 370 -29.05 -11.34 4.27
C HIS A 370 -28.32 -11.83 5.53
N LYS A 371 -27.02 -12.15 5.42
CA LYS A 371 -26.22 -12.68 6.53
C LYS A 371 -25.97 -11.69 7.66
N PHE A 372 -25.85 -10.40 7.34
CA PHE A 372 -25.62 -9.37 8.34
C PHE A 372 -26.23 -8.02 7.98
N SER A 373 -26.44 -7.17 8.99
CA SER A 373 -26.71 -5.75 8.80
C SER A 373 -26.09 -4.89 9.91
N ILE A 374 -25.48 -3.78 9.51
CA ILE A 374 -24.85 -2.80 10.39
C ILE A 374 -25.57 -1.47 10.23
N ARG A 375 -26.02 -0.92 11.35
CA ARG A 375 -26.73 0.36 11.41
C ARG A 375 -26.01 1.31 12.34
N VAL A 376 -25.93 2.57 11.94
CA VAL A 376 -25.36 3.65 12.77
C VAL A 376 -26.47 4.59 13.19
N THR A 377 -26.37 5.11 14.40
CA THR A 377 -27.24 6.19 14.87
C THR A 377 -26.38 7.40 15.15
N ASN A 378 -26.65 8.50 14.42
CA ASN A 378 -25.94 9.75 14.54
C ASN A 378 -26.74 10.71 15.41
N ASP A 379 -26.05 11.43 16.31
CA ASP A 379 -26.64 12.41 17.22
C ASP A 379 -25.97 13.78 17.04
N ALA A 380 -26.76 14.84 17.15
CA ALA A 380 -26.35 16.23 16.96
C ALA A 380 -25.42 16.78 18.05
N ARG A 381 -25.29 16.10 19.20
CA ARG A 381 -24.51 16.56 20.39
C ARG A 381 -24.73 18.04 20.73
N ALA A 382 -25.98 18.51 20.65
CA ALA A 382 -26.38 19.92 20.88
C ALA A 382 -25.79 20.97 19.92
N THR A 383 -25.18 20.58 18.79
CA THR A 383 -24.78 21.52 17.72
C THR A 383 -25.96 21.89 16.81
N LYS A 384 -25.78 22.83 15.88
CA LYS A 384 -26.82 23.25 14.93
C LYS A 384 -26.77 22.49 13.60
N THR A 385 -25.60 22.14 13.09
CA THR A 385 -25.46 21.50 11.76
C THR A 385 -24.74 20.15 11.80
N SER A 386 -23.82 19.94 12.74
CA SER A 386 -22.99 18.72 12.81
C SER A 386 -23.68 17.51 13.50
N SER A 387 -23.24 16.28 13.19
CA SER A 387 -23.72 15.06 13.86
C SER A 387 -22.61 14.01 14.01
N TRP A 388 -22.57 13.29 15.13
CA TRP A 388 -21.55 12.26 15.39
C TRP A 388 -22.18 10.89 15.58
N THR A 389 -21.46 9.84 15.20
CA THR A 389 -21.84 8.46 15.50
C THR A 389 -21.98 8.27 17.01
N LYS A 390 -23.15 7.84 17.47
CA LYS A 390 -23.45 7.61 18.89
C LYS A 390 -23.50 6.14 19.24
N THR A 391 -24.12 5.34 18.36
CA THR A 391 -24.24 3.89 18.54
C THR A 391 -24.12 3.16 17.21
N VAL A 392 -23.55 1.97 17.28
CA VAL A 392 -23.44 1.01 16.17
C VAL A 392 -24.23 -0.24 16.57
N SER A 393 -25.19 -0.63 15.75
CA SER A 393 -25.96 -1.87 15.92
C SER A 393 -25.57 -2.85 14.83
N ILE A 394 -25.02 -4.00 15.23
CA ILE A 394 -24.65 -5.11 14.34
C ILE A 394 -25.67 -6.22 14.58
N LYS A 395 -26.25 -6.74 13.49
CA LYS A 395 -27.12 -7.92 13.52
C LYS A 395 -26.51 -9.00 12.62
N VAL A 396 -26.29 -10.18 13.17
CA VAL A 396 -25.85 -11.40 12.45
C VAL A 396 -26.70 -12.55 12.95
N GLY A 397 -27.44 -13.20 12.04
CA GLY A 397 -28.46 -14.18 12.41
C GLY A 397 -29.43 -13.65 13.47
N SER A 398 -29.54 -14.35 14.60
CA SER A 398 -30.36 -13.98 15.76
C SER A 398 -29.66 -13.01 16.73
N VAL A 399 -28.35 -12.84 16.59
CA VAL A 399 -27.52 -12.09 17.55
C VAL A 399 -27.48 -10.61 17.21
N LYS A 400 -27.65 -9.76 18.23
CA LYS A 400 -27.58 -8.31 18.13
C LYS A 400 -26.52 -7.73 19.06
N VAL A 401 -25.48 -7.15 18.47
CA VAL A 401 -24.43 -6.41 19.20
C VAL A 401 -24.69 -4.92 19.08
N ASN A 402 -24.62 -4.19 20.19
CA ASN A 402 -24.72 -2.74 20.21
C ASN A 402 -23.47 -2.15 20.86
N LEU A 403 -22.75 -1.34 20.11
CA LEU A 403 -21.59 -0.57 20.55
C LEU A 403 -22.07 0.86 20.82
N GLY A 404 -21.73 1.39 21.99
CA GLY A 404 -22.04 2.76 22.38
C GLY A 404 -20.79 3.53 22.78
N GLN A 405 -20.99 4.80 23.10
CA GLN A 405 -19.93 5.67 23.61
C GLN A 405 -19.24 5.09 24.85
N ARG A 406 -18.00 5.52 25.09
CA ARG A 406 -17.13 5.03 26.18
C ARG A 406 -16.95 3.51 26.14
N LEU A 407 -16.90 2.96 24.92
CA LEU A 407 -16.67 1.54 24.63
C LEU A 407 -17.66 0.61 25.33
N ARG A 408 -18.90 1.09 25.55
CA ARG A 408 -19.97 0.28 26.13
C ARG A 408 -20.46 -0.73 25.11
N VAL A 409 -20.42 -2.02 25.45
CA VAL A 409 -20.90 -3.10 24.58
C VAL A 409 -22.11 -3.79 25.20
N LYS A 410 -23.12 -4.06 24.37
CA LYS A 410 -24.26 -4.92 24.73
C LYS A 410 -24.45 -6.02 23.69
N VAL A 411 -24.63 -7.26 24.13
CA VAL A 411 -24.99 -8.40 23.29
C VAL A 411 -26.37 -8.87 23.71
N ASN A 412 -27.31 -8.93 22.77
CA ASN A 412 -28.73 -9.28 23.00
C ASN A 412 -29.39 -8.47 24.14
N GLY A 413 -29.01 -7.19 24.26
CA GLY A 413 -29.53 -6.28 25.29
C GLY A 413 -28.77 -6.31 26.61
N VAL A 414 -28.00 -7.37 26.88
CA VAL A 414 -27.19 -7.54 28.10
C VAL A 414 -25.85 -6.83 27.94
N ARG A 415 -25.44 -6.05 28.95
CA ARG A 415 -24.13 -5.40 28.95
C ARG A 415 -23.03 -6.43 29.25
N ILE A 416 -21.98 -6.43 28.44
CA ILE A 416 -20.83 -7.34 28.62
C ILE A 416 -19.54 -6.55 28.81
N THR A 417 -18.51 -7.24 29.29
CA THR A 417 -17.14 -6.73 29.39
C THR A 417 -16.24 -7.59 28.50
N PRO A 418 -15.52 -7.02 27.52
CA PRO A 418 -14.55 -7.77 26.73
C PRO A 418 -13.38 -8.31 27.57
N PRO A 419 -12.78 -9.47 27.24
CA PRO A 419 -13.10 -10.32 26.10
C PRO A 419 -14.42 -11.09 26.30
N PHE A 420 -15.19 -11.24 25.23
CA PHE A 420 -16.44 -12.00 25.24
C PHE A 420 -16.53 -12.85 23.98
N ARG A 421 -16.99 -14.09 24.10
CA ARG A 421 -17.25 -14.99 22.96
C ARG A 421 -18.62 -15.64 23.14
N LEU A 422 -19.44 -15.54 22.11
CA LEU A 422 -20.66 -16.31 21.94
C LEU A 422 -20.37 -17.36 20.87
N ALA A 423 -20.08 -18.59 21.28
CA ALA A 423 -19.80 -19.69 20.37
C ALA A 423 -21.10 -20.17 19.71
N GLY A 424 -21.04 -20.46 18.40
CA GLY A 424 -22.11 -21.20 17.73
C GLY A 424 -22.03 -22.68 18.08
N THR A 425 -23.16 -23.33 18.31
CA THR A 425 -23.22 -24.79 18.48
C THR A 425 -23.42 -25.43 17.11
N PRO A 426 -22.55 -26.34 16.66
CA PRO A 426 -22.89 -27.26 15.59
C PRO A 426 -24.17 -28.01 16.01
N GLY A 427 -25.17 -28.08 15.12
CA GLY A 427 -26.34 -28.92 15.37
C GLY A 427 -25.86 -30.34 15.68
N ASN A 428 -26.08 -30.80 16.91
CA ASN A 428 -25.56 -32.01 17.55
C ASN A 428 -24.18 -31.87 18.24
N ALA A 429 -24.15 -31.22 19.41
CA ALA A 429 -23.17 -31.55 20.45
C ALA A 429 -23.83 -31.43 21.83
N SER A 430 -24.06 -32.58 22.46
CA SER A 430 -24.44 -32.76 23.85
C SER A 430 -23.31 -32.32 24.78
N GLY A 431 -23.17 -31.00 24.99
CA GLY A 431 -22.16 -30.44 25.88
C GLY A 431 -22.24 -28.91 25.99
N GLY A 432 -22.99 -28.42 26.98
CA GLY A 432 -22.75 -27.12 27.65
C GLY A 432 -22.94 -25.80 26.89
N GLY A 433 -23.30 -25.80 25.59
CA GLY A 433 -23.61 -24.57 24.84
C GLY A 433 -25.06 -24.09 25.04
N LEU A 434 -25.30 -22.77 25.02
CA LEU A 434 -26.67 -22.23 24.93
C LEU A 434 -27.35 -22.77 23.65
N PRO A 435 -28.51 -23.43 23.74
CA PRO A 435 -29.16 -24.04 22.58
C PRO A 435 -29.62 -22.97 21.58
N GLY A 436 -29.27 -23.16 20.29
CA GLY A 436 -29.93 -22.48 19.16
C GLY A 436 -29.13 -21.38 18.43
N VAL A 437 -27.81 -21.29 18.62
CA VAL A 437 -26.97 -20.31 17.88
C VAL A 437 -26.20 -21.02 16.77
N ASP A 438 -26.55 -20.76 15.51
CA ASP A 438 -25.83 -21.31 14.35
C ASP A 438 -24.37 -20.83 14.32
N ALA A 439 -23.49 -21.58 13.65
CA ALA A 439 -22.06 -21.22 13.53
C ALA A 439 -21.86 -19.86 12.83
N SER A 440 -22.76 -19.46 11.93
CA SER A 440 -22.76 -18.14 11.30
C SER A 440 -23.04 -16.99 12.27
N SER A 441 -23.66 -17.26 13.41
CA SER A 441 -24.04 -16.31 14.46
C SER A 441 -22.99 -16.23 15.58
N GLU A 442 -21.85 -16.90 15.46
CA GLU A 442 -20.72 -16.72 16.39
C GLU A 442 -20.31 -15.24 16.44
N VAL A 443 -20.02 -14.76 17.65
CA VAL A 443 -19.54 -13.39 17.86
C VAL A 443 -18.43 -13.40 18.90
N THR A 444 -17.28 -12.83 18.55
CA THR A 444 -16.23 -12.47 19.50
C THR A 444 -16.14 -10.97 19.65
N VAL A 445 -15.90 -10.51 20.87
CA VAL A 445 -15.68 -9.10 21.21
C VAL A 445 -14.40 -9.00 22.00
N GLU A 446 -13.46 -8.22 21.50
CA GLU A 446 -12.13 -8.07 22.10
C GLU A 446 -11.81 -6.59 22.33
N ARG A 447 -11.04 -6.31 23.38
CA ARG A 447 -10.45 -4.99 23.61
C ARG A 447 -9.10 -4.92 22.88
N ARG A 448 -8.88 -3.86 22.11
CA ARG A 448 -7.64 -3.59 21.36
C ARG A 448 -7.20 -2.16 21.63
N GLU A 449 -6.16 -1.97 22.43
CA GLU A 449 -5.69 -0.64 22.86
C GLU A 449 -6.89 0.26 23.29
N ASP A 450 -7.21 1.25 22.44
CA ASP A 450 -8.23 2.27 22.61
C ASP A 450 -9.58 1.94 21.94
N THR A 451 -9.75 0.73 21.43
CA THR A 451 -10.91 0.31 20.64
C THR A 451 -11.49 -1.03 21.09
N VAL A 452 -12.70 -1.32 20.62
CA VAL A 452 -13.31 -2.65 20.68
C VAL A 452 -13.40 -3.21 19.26
N LEU A 453 -12.96 -4.45 19.09
CA LEU A 453 -13.09 -5.23 17.88
C LEU A 453 -14.19 -6.28 18.06
N VAL A 454 -15.20 -6.25 17.20
CA VAL A 454 -16.21 -7.31 17.08
C VAL A 454 -15.87 -8.13 15.85
N THR A 455 -15.74 -9.45 15.99
CA THR A 455 -15.62 -10.38 14.86
C THR A 455 -16.82 -11.32 14.86
N THR A 456 -17.37 -11.57 13.68
CA THR A 456 -18.58 -12.38 13.49
C THR A 456 -18.24 -13.69 12.78
N GLY A 457 -19.07 -14.72 12.94
CA GLY A 457 -18.89 -16.04 12.31
C GLY A 457 -18.89 -16.00 10.79
N VAL A 458 -19.52 -14.98 10.19
CA VAL A 458 -19.48 -14.71 8.74
C VAL A 458 -18.25 -13.92 8.29
N GLY A 459 -17.29 -13.68 9.18
CA GLY A 459 -16.01 -13.03 8.88
C GLY A 459 -16.02 -11.49 8.88
N VAL A 460 -17.19 -10.86 9.08
CA VAL A 460 -17.28 -9.39 9.21
C VAL A 460 -16.65 -8.94 10.52
N LYS A 461 -15.83 -7.89 10.44
CA LYS A 461 -15.13 -7.27 11.57
C LYS A 461 -15.54 -5.82 11.72
N VAL A 462 -15.80 -5.39 12.95
CA VAL A 462 -16.19 -4.01 13.28
C VAL A 462 -15.31 -3.47 14.39
N THR A 463 -14.56 -2.41 14.10
CA THR A 463 -13.70 -1.69 15.05
C THR A 463 -14.37 -0.39 15.47
N TRP A 464 -14.46 -0.13 16.77
CA TRP A 464 -15.11 1.06 17.33
C TRP A 464 -14.24 1.69 18.43
N ASP A 465 -14.03 3.00 18.35
CA ASP A 465 -13.17 3.75 19.30
C ASP A 465 -13.91 4.27 20.55
N GLY A 466 -15.23 4.10 20.61
CA GLY A 466 -16.02 4.59 21.73
C GLY A 466 -16.43 6.06 21.62
N ASN A 467 -16.13 6.73 20.52
CA ASN A 467 -16.46 8.13 20.30
C ASN A 467 -17.12 8.38 18.93
N SER A 468 -16.38 8.22 17.83
CA SER A 468 -16.88 8.56 16.48
C SER A 468 -16.26 7.70 15.37
N PHE A 469 -15.04 7.20 15.56
CA PHE A 469 -14.37 6.35 14.58
C PHE A 469 -14.95 4.93 14.57
N LEU A 470 -15.40 4.52 13.38
CA LEU A 470 -15.92 3.20 13.09
C LEU A 470 -15.24 2.68 11.81
N GLU A 471 -14.76 1.45 11.87
CA GLU A 471 -14.26 0.73 10.70
C GLU A 471 -15.01 -0.60 10.54
N VAL A 472 -15.44 -0.90 9.33
CA VAL A 472 -16.10 -2.16 8.97
C VAL A 472 -15.28 -2.85 7.90
N SER A 473 -14.79 -4.04 8.20
CA SER A 473 -14.06 -4.90 7.27
C SER A 473 -14.92 -6.11 6.91
N VAL A 474 -15.07 -6.36 5.61
CA VAL A 474 -15.90 -7.45 5.08
C VAL A 474 -15.07 -8.33 4.14
N PRO A 475 -15.15 -9.68 4.27
CA PRO A 475 -14.45 -10.59 3.38
C PRO A 475 -14.84 -10.43 1.91
N THR A 476 -13.92 -10.79 1.01
CA THR A 476 -14.11 -10.74 -0.45
C THR A 476 -15.30 -11.57 -0.95
N SER A 477 -15.76 -12.56 -0.18
CA SER A 477 -16.96 -13.35 -0.49
C SER A 477 -18.27 -12.55 -0.54
N PHE A 478 -18.26 -11.31 -0.05
CA PHE A 478 -19.40 -10.39 -0.11
C PHE A 478 -19.29 -9.34 -1.23
N LYS A 479 -18.26 -9.42 -2.08
CA LYS A 479 -18.11 -8.54 -3.24
C LYS A 479 -19.37 -8.64 -4.12
N ASN A 480 -19.90 -7.49 -4.53
CA ASN A 480 -21.18 -7.32 -5.26
C ASN A 480 -22.46 -7.69 -4.50
N LYS A 481 -22.40 -7.98 -3.19
CA LYS A 481 -23.59 -8.35 -2.39
C LYS A 481 -24.05 -7.27 -1.42
N LEU A 482 -23.25 -6.23 -1.24
CA LEU A 482 -23.47 -5.24 -0.20
C LEU A 482 -24.37 -4.10 -0.67
N CYS A 483 -25.03 -3.45 0.29
CA CYS A 483 -25.68 -2.17 0.07
C CYS A 483 -25.72 -1.32 1.35
N GLY A 484 -25.86 0.00 1.20
CA GLY A 484 -25.92 0.95 2.30
C GLY A 484 -25.08 2.21 2.03
N LEU A 485 -24.84 3.00 3.07
CA LEU A 485 -23.96 4.17 3.00
C LEU A 485 -22.50 3.82 2.63
N CYS A 486 -22.06 2.58 2.88
CA CYS A 486 -20.72 2.10 2.51
C CYS A 486 -20.60 1.63 1.05
N GLY A 487 -21.63 1.81 0.22
CA GLY A 487 -21.60 1.40 -1.19
C GLY A 487 -21.98 -0.06 -1.42
N ASN A 488 -21.68 -0.55 -2.63
CA ASN A 488 -22.06 -1.89 -3.10
C ASN A 488 -20.90 -2.91 -3.09
N TYR A 489 -19.67 -2.44 -2.86
CA TYR A 489 -18.44 -3.23 -2.82
C TYR A 489 -18.23 -4.03 -4.12
N ASN A 490 -18.10 -3.32 -5.24
CA ASN A 490 -17.86 -3.89 -6.56
C ASN A 490 -16.54 -3.39 -7.19
N SER A 491 -15.69 -2.71 -6.40
CA SER A 491 -14.46 -2.05 -6.84
C SER A 491 -14.67 -0.84 -7.75
N LEU A 492 -15.85 -0.22 -7.72
CA LEU A 492 -16.21 0.92 -8.57
C LEU A 492 -16.77 2.11 -7.78
N ALA A 493 -15.89 2.94 -7.22
CA ALA A 493 -16.25 4.10 -6.40
C ALA A 493 -17.24 5.11 -7.02
N ARG A 494 -17.41 5.12 -8.36
CA ARG A 494 -18.30 6.07 -9.06
C ARG A 494 -19.79 5.74 -8.90
N ASP A 495 -20.15 4.50 -8.57
CA ASP A 495 -21.55 4.08 -8.42
C ASP A 495 -21.99 3.93 -6.95
N ASP A 496 -21.07 4.14 -6.00
CA ASP A 496 -21.28 3.99 -4.56
C ASP A 496 -22.37 4.91 -3.99
N LEU A 497 -22.72 6.00 -4.68
CA LEU A 497 -23.82 6.90 -4.29
C LEU A 497 -25.19 6.40 -4.79
N ALA A 498 -25.39 5.08 -4.84
CA ALA A 498 -26.65 4.45 -5.18
C ALA A 498 -27.66 4.54 -4.02
N THR A 499 -28.84 5.09 -4.31
CA THR A 499 -29.96 5.13 -3.36
C THR A 499 -30.43 3.73 -2.99
N ARG A 500 -31.24 3.60 -1.92
CA ARG A 500 -31.89 2.34 -1.52
C ARG A 500 -32.65 1.63 -2.65
N ARG A 501 -33.09 2.35 -3.68
CA ARG A 501 -33.79 1.80 -4.87
C ARG A 501 -32.84 1.41 -6.02
N GLY A 502 -31.52 1.41 -5.79
CA GLY A 502 -30.51 1.08 -6.78
C GLY A 502 -30.20 2.17 -7.81
N ARG A 503 -30.79 3.37 -7.67
CA ARG A 503 -30.54 4.50 -8.61
C ARG A 503 -29.40 5.37 -8.10
N LEU A 504 -28.43 5.68 -8.96
CA LEU A 504 -27.36 6.63 -8.66
C LEU A 504 -27.94 8.02 -8.35
N ALA A 505 -27.55 8.61 -7.22
CA ALA A 505 -27.99 9.94 -6.83
C ALA A 505 -27.11 11.03 -7.49
N ALA A 506 -27.70 12.19 -7.75
CA ALA A 506 -26.97 13.36 -8.24
C ALA A 506 -26.18 14.07 -7.12
N ASP A 507 -26.66 13.96 -5.88
CA ASP A 507 -26.12 14.62 -4.71
C ASP A 507 -26.10 13.68 -3.48
N VAL A 508 -25.19 13.98 -2.55
CA VAL A 508 -24.95 13.16 -1.34
C VAL A 508 -26.15 13.18 -0.39
N GLU A 509 -26.86 14.29 -0.29
CA GLU A 509 -28.00 14.47 0.63
C GLU A 509 -29.13 13.50 0.26
N ARG A 510 -29.53 13.48 -1.02
CA ARG A 510 -30.54 12.55 -1.54
C ARG A 510 -30.13 11.10 -1.40
N PHE A 511 -28.86 10.78 -1.68
CA PHE A 511 -28.32 9.43 -1.49
C PHE A 511 -28.46 8.99 -0.03
N ALA A 512 -27.89 9.75 0.90
CA ALA A 512 -27.78 9.34 2.30
C ALA A 512 -29.15 9.35 3.00
N ALA A 513 -30.02 10.30 2.68
CA ALA A 513 -31.40 10.33 3.18
C ALA A 513 -32.20 9.06 2.79
N SER A 514 -31.94 8.47 1.62
CA SER A 514 -32.60 7.23 1.17
C SER A 514 -32.27 6.02 2.05
N TRP A 515 -31.14 6.06 2.76
CA TRP A 515 -30.65 4.98 3.63
C TRP A 515 -31.10 5.11 5.09
N ARG A 516 -31.94 6.11 5.42
CA ARG A 516 -32.54 6.27 6.75
C ARG A 516 -33.43 5.07 7.13
N VAL A 517 -33.43 4.69 8.41
CA VAL A 517 -34.26 3.61 8.97
C VAL A 517 -34.94 4.04 10.27
N GLY A 518 -36.13 3.50 10.58
CA GLY A 518 -36.81 3.73 11.86
C GLY A 518 -37.77 4.94 11.93
N GLY A 519 -38.15 5.53 10.79
CA GLY A 519 -39.13 6.62 10.72
C GLY A 519 -38.66 7.95 11.34
N ARG A 520 -39.59 8.91 11.53
CA ARG A 520 -39.28 10.26 12.06
C ARG A 520 -38.77 10.24 13.51
N HIS A 521 -39.23 9.28 14.31
CA HIS A 521 -38.84 9.13 15.73
C HIS A 521 -37.40 8.61 15.92
N ALA A 522 -36.77 8.11 14.85
CA ALA A 522 -35.36 7.70 14.88
C ALA A 522 -34.38 8.86 14.57
N CYS A 523 -34.88 10.09 14.49
CA CYS A 523 -34.09 11.31 14.26
C CYS A 523 -34.07 12.20 15.52
N ALA A 524 -32.89 12.66 15.92
CA ALA A 524 -32.71 13.55 17.07
C ALA A 524 -33.23 14.98 16.79
N ARG A 525 -33.27 15.39 15.52
CA ARG A 525 -33.88 16.66 15.07
C ARG A 525 -35.11 16.37 14.19
N PRO A 526 -36.33 16.35 14.76
CA PRO A 526 -37.57 16.16 13.97
C PRO A 526 -37.80 17.30 12.96
N GLY A 527 -37.30 18.51 13.24
CA GLY A 527 -37.57 19.73 12.47
C GLY A 527 -36.91 19.84 11.09
N LEU A 528 -35.82 19.12 10.83
CA LEU A 528 -35.26 19.01 9.46
C LEU A 528 -35.93 17.90 8.64
N ALA A 529 -36.66 16.99 9.28
CA ALA A 529 -37.49 15.99 8.61
C ALA A 529 -38.83 16.57 8.10
N GLY A 530 -39.10 17.86 8.37
CA GLY A 530 -40.31 18.60 8.00
C GLY A 530 -40.16 19.52 6.77
N LEU A 531 -38.96 19.72 6.20
CA LEU A 531 -38.76 20.54 4.99
C LEU A 531 -39.09 19.79 3.67
N GLY A 532 -40.10 18.91 3.67
CA GLY A 532 -40.80 18.55 2.44
C GLY A 532 -39.99 18.00 1.27
N LEU A 533 -38.86 17.31 1.47
CA LEU A 533 -38.18 16.57 0.38
C LEU A 533 -38.80 15.17 0.16
N GLY A 534 -40.12 15.12 0.08
CA GLY A 534 -40.86 14.01 -0.55
C GLY A 534 -41.05 14.30 -2.04
N PRO A 535 -41.23 13.28 -2.89
CA PRO A 535 -41.41 13.50 -4.32
C PRO A 535 -42.80 14.11 -4.59
N GLY A 536 -42.83 15.34 -5.09
CA GLY A 536 -43.98 15.87 -5.85
C GLY A 536 -44.71 17.07 -5.26
N ARG A 537 -44.33 18.27 -5.69
CA ARG A 537 -45.24 19.24 -6.35
C ARG A 537 -44.40 20.18 -7.24
N PRO A 538 -44.65 20.26 -8.57
CA PRO A 538 -43.99 21.22 -9.43
C PRO A 538 -44.61 22.60 -9.19
N GLY A 539 -43.85 23.56 -8.66
CA GLY A 539 -44.34 24.96 -8.60
C GLY A 539 -43.86 25.84 -7.45
N GLY A 540 -43.05 25.38 -6.50
CA GLY A 540 -42.53 26.23 -5.42
C GLY A 540 -41.05 26.55 -5.58
N ARG A 541 -40.69 27.67 -6.23
CA ARG A 541 -39.34 28.25 -6.12
C ARG A 541 -39.16 28.78 -4.70
N GLN A 542 -38.59 27.97 -3.80
CA GLN A 542 -37.94 28.49 -2.60
C GLN A 542 -36.44 28.25 -2.75
N HIS A 543 -35.75 29.36 -3.03
CA HIS A 543 -34.30 29.50 -2.92
C HIS A 543 -33.85 29.09 -1.51
N HIS A 544 -33.39 27.85 -1.35
CA HIS A 544 -32.31 27.53 -0.41
C HIS A 544 -31.00 27.46 -1.20
N GLN A 545 -30.74 28.48 -2.02
CA GLN A 545 -29.42 28.72 -2.57
C GLN A 545 -28.60 29.51 -1.52
N ASP A 546 -27.40 28.99 -1.26
CA ASP A 546 -26.21 29.77 -0.91
C ASP A 546 -26.08 30.34 0.51
N ALA A 547 -26.27 29.51 1.54
CA ALA A 547 -25.49 29.72 2.75
C ALA A 547 -24.13 29.01 2.57
N PRO A 548 -22.99 29.74 2.58
CA PRO A 548 -21.68 29.10 2.66
C PRO A 548 -21.65 28.12 3.85
N PRO A 549 -20.92 27.00 3.80
CA PRO A 549 -20.63 26.19 4.99
C PRO A 549 -20.27 27.11 6.16
N ALA A 550 -20.75 26.81 7.38
CA ALA A 550 -20.49 27.64 8.57
C ALA A 550 -19.01 28.04 8.72
N CYS A 551 -18.10 27.19 8.21
CA CYS A 551 -16.67 27.42 8.03
C CYS A 551 -16.25 28.71 7.30
N LEU A 552 -16.98 29.12 6.26
CA LEU A 552 -16.61 30.26 5.41
C LEU A 552 -16.99 31.61 6.06
N ARG A 553 -17.86 31.59 7.07
CA ARG A 553 -18.24 32.78 7.86
C ARG A 553 -17.34 32.99 9.08
N LEU A 554 -16.31 32.14 9.27
CA LEU A 554 -15.37 32.23 10.38
C LEU A 554 -14.38 33.38 10.19
N SER A 555 -13.99 34.02 11.31
CA SER A 555 -12.90 35.00 11.30
C SER A 555 -11.62 34.39 10.73
N SER A 556 -10.80 35.21 10.08
CA SER A 556 -9.50 34.77 9.54
C SER A 556 -8.59 34.16 10.61
N THR A 557 -8.67 34.65 11.86
CA THR A 557 -7.93 34.10 13.00
C THR A 557 -8.34 32.66 13.36
N ARG A 558 -9.65 32.36 13.32
CA ARG A 558 -10.17 31.01 13.60
C ARG A 558 -9.79 30.03 12.49
N ARG A 559 -9.89 30.44 11.22
CA ARG A 559 -9.45 29.62 10.07
C ARG A 559 -7.97 29.27 10.13
N ILE A 560 -7.10 30.22 10.48
CA ILE A 560 -5.66 29.97 10.65
C ILE A 560 -5.38 29.00 11.79
N ARG A 561 -6.09 29.14 12.92
CA ARG A 561 -5.96 28.24 14.06
C ARG A 561 -6.37 26.81 13.68
N ASP A 562 -7.51 26.64 13.02
CA ASP A 562 -8.05 25.34 12.65
C ASP A 562 -7.15 24.66 11.61
N TYR A 563 -6.62 25.41 10.63
CA TYR A 563 -5.59 24.94 9.71
C TYR A 563 -4.32 24.47 10.44
N ARG A 564 -3.82 25.23 11.41
CA ARG A 564 -2.64 24.84 12.21
C ARG A 564 -2.87 23.56 13.00
N ARG A 565 -4.09 23.32 13.49
CA ARG A 565 -4.44 22.08 14.20
C ARG A 565 -4.51 20.86 13.27
N CYS A 566 -4.97 21.04 12.02
CA CYS A 566 -5.02 19.98 11.03
C CYS A 566 -3.68 19.71 10.31
N LYS A 567 -2.80 20.72 10.23
CA LYS A 567 -1.51 20.66 9.50
C LYS A 567 -0.65 19.42 9.82
N PRO A 568 -0.56 18.93 11.07
CA PRO A 568 0.25 17.74 11.37
C PRO A 568 -0.13 16.47 10.60
N LEU A 569 -1.36 16.35 10.10
CA LEU A 569 -1.77 15.24 9.22
C LEU A 569 -0.90 15.15 7.95
N MET A 570 -0.46 16.31 7.46
CA MET A 570 0.40 16.46 6.28
C MET A 570 1.88 16.61 6.65
N GLY A 571 2.24 16.35 7.91
CA GLY A 571 3.59 16.57 8.43
C GLY A 571 4.29 15.30 8.91
N ASP A 572 5.38 15.51 9.62
CA ASP A 572 6.29 14.46 10.10
C ASP A 572 5.64 13.28 10.83
N PRO A 573 4.59 13.46 11.67
CA PRO A 573 3.95 12.33 12.37
C PRO A 573 3.42 11.24 11.43
N PHE A 574 3.12 11.58 10.18
CA PHE A 574 2.60 10.65 9.17
C PHE A 574 3.46 10.56 7.90
N ALA A 575 4.71 11.06 7.91
CA ALA A 575 5.58 11.10 6.74
C ALA A 575 5.82 9.72 6.09
N ALA A 576 5.92 8.67 6.91
CA ALA A 576 6.08 7.29 6.43
C ALA A 576 4.87 6.78 5.61
N CYS A 577 3.70 7.40 5.81
CA CYS A 577 2.45 6.99 5.19
C CYS A 577 2.11 7.77 3.91
N HIS A 578 2.58 9.02 3.74
CA HIS A 578 2.23 9.85 2.58
C HIS A 578 2.64 9.23 1.22
N LYS A 579 3.62 8.31 1.22
CA LYS A 579 4.02 7.55 0.02
C LYS A 579 3.05 6.42 -0.35
N LYS A 580 2.17 6.04 0.57
CA LYS A 580 1.27 4.88 0.47
C LYS A 580 -0.20 5.28 0.44
N VAL A 581 -0.58 6.34 1.14
CA VAL A 581 -1.97 6.79 1.29
C VAL A 581 -2.07 8.28 1.03
N ASN A 582 -3.04 8.70 0.22
CA ASN A 582 -3.34 10.11 0.00
C ASN A 582 -4.11 10.69 1.21
N ALA A 583 -3.52 11.68 1.88
CA ALA A 583 -4.06 12.33 3.08
C ALA A 583 -5.07 13.45 2.79
N GLU A 584 -5.24 13.87 1.53
CA GLU A 584 -5.99 15.09 1.19
C GLU A 584 -7.43 15.09 1.69
N MET A 585 -8.18 14.00 1.50
CA MET A 585 -9.58 13.94 1.92
C MET A 585 -9.71 13.93 3.45
N TYR A 586 -8.78 13.26 4.15
CA TYR A 586 -8.70 13.29 5.61
C TYR A 586 -8.36 14.70 6.13
N PHE A 587 -7.50 15.44 5.42
CA PHE A 587 -7.18 16.83 5.77
C PHE A 587 -8.38 17.76 5.57
N LYS A 588 -9.12 17.62 4.45
CA LYS A 588 -10.35 18.37 4.19
C LYS A 588 -11.42 18.07 5.24
N SER A 589 -11.59 16.80 5.62
CA SER A 589 -12.46 16.38 6.71
C SER A 589 -12.08 17.04 8.04
N CYS A 590 -10.80 17.02 8.39
CA CYS A 590 -10.30 17.68 9.61
C CYS A 590 -10.68 19.17 9.67
N LEU A 591 -10.56 19.88 8.56
CA LEU A 591 -10.94 21.30 8.51
C LEU A 591 -12.44 21.49 8.72
N LEU A 592 -13.28 20.61 8.17
CA LEU A 592 -14.74 20.65 8.37
C LEU A 592 -15.10 20.40 9.84
N ASP A 593 -14.57 19.33 10.42
CA ASP A 593 -14.78 18.97 11.83
C ASP A 593 -14.43 20.13 12.77
N MET A 594 -13.35 20.86 12.48
CA MET A 594 -12.88 21.97 13.30
C MET A 594 -13.79 23.21 13.25
N CYS A 595 -14.64 23.34 12.22
CA CYS A 595 -15.50 24.51 12.06
C CYS A 595 -16.54 24.66 13.17
N GLU A 596 -17.20 23.57 13.57
CA GLU A 596 -18.18 23.54 14.65
C GLU A 596 -17.71 22.70 15.86
N CYS A 597 -16.39 22.56 16.05
CA CYS A 597 -15.84 21.73 17.11
C CYS A 597 -16.04 22.32 18.52
N PRO A 598 -16.88 21.70 19.39
CA PRO A 598 -17.12 22.22 20.73
C PRO A 598 -15.92 22.02 21.66
N SER A 599 -15.17 20.92 21.49
CA SER A 599 -14.03 20.55 22.33
C SER A 599 -12.71 21.23 21.93
N GLY A 600 -12.67 21.85 20.75
CA GLY A 600 -11.44 22.37 20.13
C GLY A 600 -10.41 21.31 19.69
N ARG A 601 -10.72 20.01 19.80
CA ARG A 601 -9.81 18.88 19.55
C ARG A 601 -10.31 17.86 18.50
N CYS A 602 -11.36 18.19 17.75
CA CYS A 602 -11.99 17.30 16.77
C CYS A 602 -11.05 16.85 15.64
N TYR A 603 -9.95 17.59 15.39
CA TYR A 603 -8.90 17.18 14.45
C TYR A 603 -8.34 15.78 14.72
N CYS A 604 -8.38 15.30 15.97
CA CYS A 604 -7.91 13.96 16.33
C CYS A 604 -8.75 12.82 15.72
N GLU A 605 -10.01 13.09 15.34
CA GLU A 605 -10.89 12.11 14.71
C GLU A 605 -10.42 11.78 13.28
N ALA A 606 -10.09 12.81 12.48
CA ALA A 606 -9.48 12.65 11.17
C ALA A 606 -8.09 11.99 11.24
N PHE A 607 -7.29 12.32 12.26
CA PHE A 607 -5.96 11.73 12.44
C PHE A 607 -6.05 10.24 12.76
N THR A 608 -7.03 9.86 13.60
CA THR A 608 -7.31 8.46 13.90
C THR A 608 -7.66 7.70 12.64
N ALA A 609 -8.59 8.21 11.82
CA ALA A 609 -8.99 7.56 10.59
C ALA A 609 -7.82 7.37 9.60
N TYR A 610 -7.00 8.41 9.44
CA TYR A 610 -5.81 8.33 8.59
C TYR A 610 -4.78 7.33 9.14
N ALA A 611 -4.55 7.30 10.46
CA ALA A 611 -3.64 6.35 11.08
C ALA A 611 -4.06 4.88 10.84
N TYR A 612 -5.36 4.58 10.87
CA TYR A 612 -5.88 3.25 10.56
C TYR A 612 -5.66 2.85 9.10
N GLU A 613 -5.87 3.78 8.16
CA GLU A 613 -5.55 3.55 6.74
C GLU A 613 -4.06 3.30 6.53
N CYS A 614 -3.21 4.11 7.16
CA CYS A 614 -1.76 3.95 7.10
C CYS A 614 -1.29 2.58 7.58
N ARG A 615 -1.79 2.10 8.72
CA ARG A 615 -1.46 0.78 9.25
C ARG A 615 -1.89 -0.33 8.28
N ARG A 616 -3.08 -0.22 7.68
CA ARG A 616 -3.56 -1.18 6.68
C ARG A 616 -2.71 -1.20 5.41
N ALA A 617 -2.22 -0.05 4.97
CA ALA A 617 -1.24 0.06 3.89
C ALA A 617 0.18 -0.41 4.29
N GLY A 618 0.36 -0.91 5.52
CA GLY A 618 1.63 -1.38 6.04
C GLY A 618 2.64 -0.25 6.30
N ALA A 619 2.18 0.98 6.55
CA ALA A 619 3.05 2.06 7.00
C ALA A 619 3.39 1.88 8.48
N ALA A 620 4.68 1.90 8.82
CA ALA A 620 5.12 1.94 10.21
C ALA A 620 4.97 3.37 10.74
N LEU A 621 3.93 3.60 11.54
CA LEU A 621 3.73 4.87 12.23
C LEU A 621 4.42 4.82 13.59
N GLY A 622 5.13 5.90 13.95
CA GLY A 622 5.57 6.12 15.32
C GLY A 622 4.39 6.51 16.23
N ASP A 623 4.69 6.99 17.45
CA ASP A 623 3.65 7.47 18.38
C ASP A 623 3.13 8.85 17.96
N TRP A 624 2.29 8.86 16.92
CA TRP A 624 1.68 10.07 16.40
C TRP A 624 0.74 10.71 17.43
N ARG A 625 0.15 9.94 18.37
CA ARG A 625 -0.74 10.48 19.40
C ARG A 625 0.02 11.38 20.36
N ALA A 626 1.17 10.93 20.84
CA ALA A 626 2.07 11.75 21.64
C ALA A 626 2.52 13.00 20.87
N ALA A 627 2.91 12.85 19.60
CA ALA A 627 3.40 13.95 18.78
C ALA A 627 2.35 15.03 18.47
N THR A 628 1.06 14.65 18.35
CA THR A 628 -0.03 15.57 18.01
C THR A 628 -0.88 15.97 19.21
N GLY A 629 -0.58 15.43 20.39
CA GLY A 629 -1.35 15.63 21.62
C GLY A 629 -2.74 15.01 21.58
N CYS A 630 -3.01 14.09 20.66
CA CYS A 630 -4.29 13.39 20.56
C CYS A 630 -4.40 12.30 21.62
N VAL A 631 -5.60 12.08 22.15
CA VAL A 631 -5.87 11.04 23.15
C VAL A 631 -6.77 9.96 22.54
N ALA A 632 -6.89 8.83 23.24
CA ALA A 632 -7.90 7.82 22.93
C ALA A 632 -9.30 8.45 22.90
N GLY A 633 -10.13 8.11 21.91
CA GLY A 633 -11.39 8.80 21.64
C GLY A 633 -12.35 8.89 22.83
N TRP A 634 -12.37 7.87 23.71
CA TRP A 634 -13.21 7.88 24.92
C TRP A 634 -12.60 8.64 26.12
N ALA A 635 -11.29 8.94 26.10
CA ALA A 635 -10.59 9.66 27.16
C ALA A 635 -10.73 11.20 27.04
N GLU A 636 -11.14 11.69 25.86
CA GLU A 636 -11.24 13.10 25.50
C GLU A 636 -12.34 13.85 26.29
N GLU A 637 -13.45 13.18 26.63
CA GLU A 637 -14.59 13.78 27.34
C GLU A 637 -14.39 13.82 28.87
N SER A 638 -13.45 13.06 29.42
CA SER A 638 -13.20 12.93 30.87
C SER A 638 -12.43 14.12 31.48
N ARG A 639 -11.97 15.08 30.67
CA ARG A 639 -11.14 16.22 31.11
C ARG A 639 -11.82 17.58 31.00
N VAL A 640 -13.10 17.64 30.61
CA VAL A 640 -13.87 18.90 30.67
C VAL A 640 -14.41 19.02 32.11
N PRO A 641 -14.04 20.06 32.88
CA PRO A 641 -14.68 20.32 34.16
C PRO A 641 -16.16 20.57 33.89
N ILE A 642 -17.02 19.72 34.43
CA ILE A 642 -18.43 20.05 34.57
C ILE A 642 -18.44 21.29 35.46
N GLY A 643 -18.93 22.42 34.95
CA GLY A 643 -19.14 23.62 35.75
C GLY A 643 -19.91 23.30 37.03
N PRO A 644 -19.78 24.10 38.10
CA PRO A 644 -20.33 23.76 39.39
C PRO A 644 -21.81 23.38 39.26
N PRO A 645 -22.26 22.31 39.94
CA PRO A 645 -23.65 21.88 39.86
C PRO A 645 -24.54 23.02 40.31
N PHE A 646 -25.56 23.33 39.50
CA PHE A 646 -26.65 24.20 39.93
C PHE A 646 -27.21 23.67 41.26
N PRO A 647 -27.56 24.54 42.23
CA PRO A 647 -28.12 24.11 43.50
C PRO A 647 -29.42 23.34 43.23
N PRO A 648 -29.70 22.26 44.00
CA PRO A 648 -30.83 21.41 43.73
C PRO A 648 -32.14 22.19 43.90
N HIS A 649 -32.90 22.29 42.81
CA HIS A 649 -34.32 22.61 42.87
C HIS A 649 -35.02 21.52 43.69
N GLN A 650 -35.42 21.86 44.92
CA GLN A 650 -36.25 21.02 45.75
C GLN A 650 -37.62 20.84 45.08
N ARG A 651 -38.05 19.58 44.93
CA ARG A 651 -39.40 19.22 44.51
C ARG A 651 -40.43 19.74 45.53
N PRO A 652 -41.63 20.16 45.09
CA PRO A 652 -42.68 20.60 46.00
C PRO A 652 -43.23 19.38 46.74
N ARG A 653 -43.29 19.46 48.08
CA ARG A 653 -44.19 18.66 48.91
C ARG A 653 -45.16 19.61 49.59
N GLY A 654 -46.43 19.21 49.57
CA GLY A 654 -47.60 20.02 49.86
C GLY A 654 -47.75 20.46 51.32
N GLY A 655 -48.82 21.22 51.52
CA GLY A 655 -49.10 22.11 52.64
C GLY A 655 -49.04 21.50 54.05
N HIS A 656 -48.82 22.39 55.02
CA HIS A 656 -49.82 22.71 56.02
C HIS A 656 -49.53 24.07 56.70
N HIS A 657 -50.59 24.58 57.32
CA HIS A 657 -50.87 25.91 57.88
C HIS A 657 -50.02 26.39 59.08
N HIS A 658 -50.26 27.68 59.39
CA HIS A 658 -49.82 28.53 60.54
C HIS A 658 -48.46 29.22 60.34
N GLY A 659 -48.26 30.52 60.54
CA GLY A 659 -49.09 31.62 61.02
C GLY A 659 -48.21 32.65 61.73
N GLY A 660 -48.27 33.93 61.33
CA GLY A 660 -48.06 35.08 62.24
C GLY A 660 -46.69 35.76 62.31
N ARG A 661 -46.73 37.09 62.04
CA ARG A 661 -45.95 38.24 62.60
C ARG A 661 -44.40 38.17 62.51
N GLY A 662 -43.65 39.23 62.21
CA GLY A 662 -43.86 40.66 62.06
C GLY A 662 -42.50 41.36 62.26
N GLY A 663 -42.38 42.63 61.84
CA GLY A 663 -41.50 43.59 62.52
C GLY A 663 -40.09 43.88 61.96
N ASN A 664 -40.02 44.87 61.06
CA ASN A 664 -39.31 46.15 61.23
C ASN A 664 -37.79 46.25 61.55
N ARG A 665 -37.14 47.05 60.68
CA ARG A 665 -36.28 48.23 60.96
C ARG A 665 -34.81 48.10 61.44
N GLY A 666 -34.00 48.93 60.77
CA GLY A 666 -32.88 49.69 61.33
C GLY A 666 -31.53 49.00 61.14
N GLY A 667 -30.47 49.61 60.61
CA GLY A 667 -30.16 51.01 60.41
C GLY A 667 -28.73 51.27 60.90
N GLY A 668 -27.95 52.04 60.13
CA GLY A 668 -26.81 52.80 60.64
C GLY A 668 -25.41 52.15 60.57
N GLY A 669 -24.59 52.62 59.62
CA GLY A 669 -23.71 53.77 59.90
C GLY A 669 -22.23 53.49 60.22
N GLY A 670 -21.37 54.29 59.56
CA GLY A 670 -19.96 54.57 59.93
C GLY A 670 -18.96 53.69 59.20
N GLY A 671 -18.17 54.16 58.23
CA GLY A 671 -17.19 55.24 58.35
C GLY A 671 -15.84 54.61 58.71
N GLY A 672 -14.72 54.82 58.04
CA GLY A 672 -14.30 55.64 56.92
C GLY A 672 -12.82 55.35 56.66
N GLY A 673 -12.20 56.08 55.73
CA GLY A 673 -10.75 56.34 55.77
C GLY A 673 -9.85 55.43 54.94
N GLY A 674 -9.53 55.90 53.73
CA GLY A 674 -8.15 56.34 53.46
C GLY A 674 -7.10 55.32 53.04
N GLY A 675 -6.54 55.54 51.84
CA GLY A 675 -5.09 55.72 51.74
C GLY A 675 -4.26 54.60 51.11
N LYS A 676 -4.03 54.75 49.80
CA LYS A 676 -2.75 54.67 49.08
C LYS A 676 -1.63 53.73 49.58
N GLY A 677 -1.07 52.99 48.63
CA GLY A 677 0.38 53.07 48.37
C GLY A 677 1.13 51.75 48.25
N GLY A 678 1.45 51.38 47.01
CA GLY A 678 2.82 51.16 46.49
C GLY A 678 3.79 50.22 47.20
N GLY A 679 4.59 49.52 46.39
CA GLY A 679 5.97 49.22 46.77
C GLY A 679 6.43 47.79 46.54
N ALA A 680 7.26 47.63 45.52
CA ALA A 680 7.99 46.44 45.15
C ALA A 680 9.33 46.32 45.91
N ARG A 681 9.88 45.09 45.93
CA ARG A 681 11.31 44.65 45.86
C ARG A 681 11.49 43.40 46.73
N ALA A 682 11.88 42.24 46.17
CA ALA A 682 13.19 41.84 45.64
C ALA A 682 14.21 41.51 46.74
N HIS A 683 14.83 40.32 46.62
CA HIS A 683 16.23 39.91 46.89
C HIS A 683 16.33 38.46 47.43
N THR A 684 16.82 37.51 46.59
CA THR A 684 18.16 36.86 46.62
C THR A 684 18.28 35.71 47.63
N SER A 685 18.33 34.44 47.20
CA SER A 685 19.50 33.66 46.74
C SER A 685 20.10 32.79 47.86
N SER A 686 20.21 31.47 47.62
CA SER A 686 21.38 30.69 48.03
C SER A 686 21.46 29.37 47.25
N THR A 687 22.67 29.11 46.78
CA THR A 687 23.20 27.92 46.14
C THR A 687 23.56 26.84 47.17
N THR A 688 23.42 25.56 46.82
CA THR A 688 24.33 24.47 47.23
C THR A 688 24.26 23.33 46.21
N SER A 689 25.38 22.62 46.09
CA SER A 689 25.80 21.73 45.01
C SER A 689 25.82 20.25 45.42
N SER A 690 26.01 19.37 44.41
CA SER A 690 26.31 17.91 44.45
C SER A 690 25.10 17.01 44.78
N SER A 691 24.85 15.86 44.14
CA SER A 691 25.75 14.86 43.51
C SER A 691 24.94 13.93 42.57
N PHE A 692 25.62 13.35 41.57
CA PHE A 692 25.12 12.39 40.57
C PHE A 692 24.91 10.97 41.14
N PRO A 693 24.16 10.10 40.42
CA PRO A 693 24.67 8.77 40.14
C PRO A 693 24.76 8.42 38.65
N ARG A 694 25.69 7.51 38.38
CA ARG A 694 26.31 7.12 37.12
C ARG A 694 25.47 6.18 36.24
N VAL A 695 25.81 6.30 34.96
CA VAL A 695 25.62 5.40 33.82
C VAL A 695 26.16 3.99 34.09
N ALA A 696 25.44 2.96 33.63
CA ALA A 696 25.99 1.62 33.41
C ALA A 696 25.96 1.29 31.91
N GLN A 697 27.15 1.22 31.32
CA GLN A 697 27.41 0.67 29.98
C GLN A 697 27.48 -0.86 30.06
N LEU A 698 26.93 -1.56 29.05
CA LEU A 698 27.24 -2.96 28.78
C LEU A 698 28.26 -3.02 27.64
N GLN A 699 29.44 -3.58 27.92
CA GLN A 699 30.42 -4.01 26.94
C GLN A 699 30.57 -5.54 26.96
N HIS A 700 30.85 -6.06 25.75
CA HIS A 700 31.32 -7.40 25.41
C HIS A 700 32.37 -7.96 26.37
N LEU A 701 32.28 -9.27 26.67
CA LEU A 701 33.45 -10.13 26.87
C LEU A 701 33.17 -11.54 26.34
N THR A 702 34.15 -12.03 25.60
CA THR A 702 34.38 -13.40 25.10
C THR A 702 34.75 -14.37 26.23
N GLY A 703 34.35 -15.64 26.11
CA GLY A 703 34.82 -16.73 26.96
C GLY A 703 34.50 -18.10 26.36
N LEU A 704 35.54 -18.78 25.87
CA LEU A 704 35.57 -20.19 25.45
C LEU A 704 35.47 -21.13 26.66
N SER A 705 34.74 -22.25 26.51
CA SER A 705 35.17 -23.64 26.85
C SER A 705 33.98 -24.61 27.00
N GLY A 706 34.11 -25.83 26.46
CA GLY A 706 33.60 -27.03 27.14
C GLY A 706 32.40 -27.78 26.56
N LEU A 707 32.66 -28.59 25.53
CA LEU A 707 32.19 -29.98 25.31
C LEU A 707 30.96 -30.51 26.10
N ARG A 708 29.91 -30.92 25.37
CA ARG A 708 29.36 -32.30 25.36
C ARG A 708 28.19 -32.42 24.36
N LEU A 709 28.40 -33.23 23.32
CA LEU A 709 27.38 -33.72 22.37
C LEU A 709 26.65 -34.94 22.97
N PRO A 710 25.34 -35.14 22.73
CA PRO A 710 24.70 -36.44 22.86
C PRO A 710 24.74 -37.20 21.52
N GLN A 711 25.18 -38.47 21.56
CA GLN A 711 25.16 -39.39 20.44
C GLN A 711 23.73 -39.81 20.06
N PRO A 712 23.43 -40.08 18.77
CA PRO A 712 22.37 -41.00 18.37
C PRO A 712 22.94 -42.42 18.12
N GLY A 713 22.20 -43.42 18.61
CA GLY A 713 22.58 -44.82 18.63
C GLY A 713 22.68 -45.48 17.26
N ALA A 714 23.65 -46.40 17.15
CA ALA A 714 23.84 -47.28 16.02
C ALA A 714 22.90 -48.49 16.10
N SER A 715 22.04 -48.66 15.09
CA SER A 715 21.32 -49.91 14.81
C SER A 715 21.91 -50.57 13.56
N ARG A 716 22.53 -51.73 13.75
CA ARG A 716 23.16 -52.60 12.76
C ARG A 716 22.09 -53.51 12.11
N PRO A 717 22.06 -53.70 10.77
CA PRO A 717 21.41 -54.85 10.15
C PRO A 717 22.44 -55.93 9.69
N PRO A 718 22.00 -57.19 9.49
CA PRO A 718 22.87 -58.37 9.28
C PRO A 718 23.32 -58.54 7.82
N PRO A 719 24.31 -59.41 7.53
CA PRO A 719 24.89 -59.55 6.20
C PRO A 719 24.05 -60.50 5.31
N PRO A 720 24.07 -60.33 3.98
CA PRO A 720 23.77 -61.42 3.08
C PRO A 720 25.05 -62.07 2.53
N THR A 721 24.96 -63.38 2.48
CA THR A 721 25.84 -64.41 1.94
C THR A 721 26.17 -64.24 0.45
N LEU A 722 27.36 -64.71 0.06
CA LEU A 722 27.72 -65.01 -1.33
C LEU A 722 26.75 -66.03 -1.94
N HIS A 723 26.26 -65.73 -3.14
CA HIS A 723 26.21 -66.66 -4.27
C HIS A 723 26.10 -65.89 -5.58
#